data_AF-A0AAD0NN71-F1
#
_entry.id   AF-A0AAD0NN71-F1
#
_cell.length_a   1.000
_cell.length_b   1.000
_cell.length_c   1.000
_cell.angle_alpha   90.00
_cell.angle_beta   90.00
_cell.angle_gamma   90.00
#
_symmetry.space_group_name_H-M   'P 1'
#
loop_
_entity.id
_entity.type
_entity.pdbx_description
1 polymer ?
#
loop_
_entity_poly.entity_id
_entity_poly.type
_entity_poly.pdbx_seq_one_letter_code
_entity_poly.pdbx_strand_id
1 'polypeptide(L)'
;MANPGDGTTDGDAPEGDSPVVNPPEHASTDTAVDVYPEGYPHEWAADVLGSDGRAVRIRPVLPNDSDKITRFHSSLSERTRYLRYFGSHDVLSAKELQRMTNVDYRDRMAFVAELGAEIIGMAIYERLPDSTFAEVAFTISDQHQGRGLGSIFLEHLAGSAAECGIDHFEAEVLSENRSMIQVFRRAGYEISRSFDGSTLHLEFAIDPTEALTNVRNSRESAAEARSLARVLTPASVAVIGASDQVGKIGHTVLRNLIGNGFSGPVYPVNSDATSVQSVRAYASVRDIPDPVDLAVVAVPAASMSEVLDDCLSKGVSTLVVISAGFSDVGSAGVVSERRLVSEARAHGMRVVGPNALGVINTSADVQLNATLAEVVPGPGRAGFFCQSGALGITILAAAARRGLGLSTFVSAGNRADVSGNDLLQYWDTDTGTEVVLLYLESFGNARKFSRIARRVARNKPVVVVRRAADDLESGVQGLTASAIRGLFRDSGLIQVDSITDMFDTATLLAYQPLPAGGRLAIVGNSTAVGRLGGDSARLQGFTVAQSVDLGAGALPEDFRAAIADVVARDEVDSVLTVFVPPVATEPDAYAEAIRAAAAGSSKPVVSTFLAGEGLPEGLTITDESGVASRGSIPSYPYPERAVSALVRARRYAEWLDQPAEEPAGYDDIDRARARDLVDSLCHSNAGRESFELTQGQVRSLLECYGVGIVDYRVAAGVEQAAMAAEELGYPVAVKAMGEKWRTRSDQSGVRLDLTDAAAVRHAFDDLQTTTGSRSLHVQKMATKGVAVTIRVADHPIFGSLISFGLSGMLSDLLADRAFSTLPISRSEARSLLDRPRAAPILDGYAGDTPADRDALVELMGRISCLVDDVPELRRLSLDPALAAPDGVSVLYAQVYLGPPPRFSGDEGPRRLR
;
A
#
# COMPACT_ATOMS: atom_id res chain seq x y z
N MET A 1 41.79 -22.13 61.01
CA MET A 1 42.89 -21.40 61.67
C MET A 1 42.54 -19.91 61.62
N ALA A 2 42.33 -19.33 62.81
CA ALA A 2 42.39 -17.91 63.19
C ALA A 2 41.75 -16.80 62.30
N ASN A 3 40.55 -16.40 62.73
CA ASN A 3 40.01 -15.03 62.94
C ASN A 3 41.04 -13.93 63.36
N PRO A 4 40.66 -12.65 63.58
CA PRO A 4 39.66 -11.75 62.96
C PRO A 4 40.17 -10.28 62.85
N GLY A 5 39.30 -9.34 62.46
CA GLY A 5 39.52 -7.90 62.65
C GLY A 5 38.25 -7.09 62.39
N ASP A 6 37.26 -7.26 63.27
CA ASP A 6 36.02 -6.50 63.31
C ASP A 6 36.23 -5.14 64.02
N GLY A 7 35.45 -4.13 63.63
CA GLY A 7 35.57 -2.75 64.12
C GLY A 7 34.42 -1.86 63.67
N THR A 8 33.22 -2.14 64.21
CA THR A 8 32.23 -1.19 64.77
C THR A 8 32.15 0.25 64.21
N THR A 9 30.99 0.71 63.71
CA THR A 9 29.92 1.44 64.46
C THR A 9 28.92 2.13 63.52
N ASP A 10 27.67 2.20 63.97
CA ASP A 10 26.49 3.01 63.60
C ASP A 10 26.66 4.27 62.73
N GLY A 11 25.60 4.58 61.96
CA GLY A 11 25.23 5.98 61.68
C GLY A 11 24.49 6.24 60.36
N ASP A 12 23.17 6.42 60.48
CA ASP A 12 22.29 7.34 59.74
C ASP A 12 22.27 7.43 58.20
N ALA A 13 21.05 7.30 57.68
CA ALA A 13 20.65 7.78 56.37
C ALA A 13 20.76 9.31 56.26
N PRO A 14 20.96 9.83 55.04
CA PRO A 14 20.32 11.08 54.67
C PRO A 14 19.53 10.99 53.36
N GLU A 15 18.50 11.83 53.36
CA GLU A 15 17.46 12.05 52.36
C GLU A 15 18.01 12.47 51.00
N GLY A 16 17.28 12.07 49.94
CA GLY A 16 17.58 12.40 48.56
C GLY A 16 17.23 13.84 48.21
N ASP A 17 18.19 14.54 47.63
CA ASP A 17 18.03 15.86 47.02
C ASP A 17 17.67 15.67 45.53
N SER A 18 16.48 16.10 45.14
CA SER A 18 16.03 16.11 43.73
C SER A 18 16.39 17.45 43.11
N PRO A 19 17.09 17.52 41.96
CA PRO A 19 17.39 18.80 41.34
C PRO A 19 16.13 19.37 40.68
N VAL A 20 15.68 20.52 41.19
CA VAL A 20 14.65 21.36 40.57
C VAL A 20 15.22 21.93 39.26
N VAL A 21 14.69 21.44 38.13
CA VAL A 21 14.94 22.02 36.81
C VAL A 21 13.96 23.18 36.61
N ASN A 22 14.45 24.41 36.67
CA ASN A 22 13.69 25.59 36.25
C ASN A 22 13.55 25.57 34.71
N PRO A 23 12.34 25.79 34.16
CA PRO A 23 12.15 25.88 32.71
C PRO A 23 12.79 27.17 32.17
N PRO A 24 13.34 27.15 30.93
CA PRO A 24 13.92 28.34 30.33
C PRO A 24 12.85 29.41 30.02
N GLU A 25 13.01 30.58 30.63
CA GLU A 25 12.34 31.82 30.22
C GLU A 25 12.84 32.20 28.83
N HIS A 26 11.97 32.04 27.84
CA HIS A 26 11.85 32.74 26.53
C HIS A 26 11.17 31.79 25.53
N ALA A 27 9.99 31.27 25.90
CA ALA A 27 9.05 30.73 24.93
C ALA A 27 8.15 31.89 24.50
N SER A 28 8.23 32.30 23.23
CA SER A 28 7.21 33.13 22.60
C SER A 28 5.89 32.33 22.59
N THR A 29 5.06 32.54 23.60
CA THR A 29 3.69 32.03 23.64
C THR A 29 2.83 32.86 22.70
N ASP A 30 2.90 32.55 21.41
CA ASP A 30 1.87 32.98 20.44
C ASP A 30 1.43 31.77 19.62
N THR A 31 0.99 30.73 20.32
CA THR A 31 0.12 29.70 19.75
C THR A 31 -1.27 29.99 20.28
N ALA A 32 -2.06 30.76 19.51
CA ALA A 32 -3.49 30.79 19.72
C ALA A 32 -4.00 29.35 19.64
N VAL A 33 -4.50 28.81 20.75
CA VAL A 33 -5.14 27.50 20.77
C VAL A 33 -6.47 27.67 20.04
N ASP A 34 -6.59 27.10 18.84
CA ASP A 34 -7.87 27.06 18.12
C ASP A 34 -8.91 26.39 19.02
N VAL A 35 -9.93 27.15 19.40
CA VAL A 35 -11.05 26.64 20.20
C VAL A 35 -12.03 25.96 19.26
N TYR A 36 -12.02 24.63 19.26
CA TYR A 36 -12.94 23.83 18.45
C TYR A 36 -14.34 23.81 19.06
N PRO A 37 -15.41 23.98 18.26
CA PRO A 37 -16.78 23.84 18.75
C PRO A 37 -17.08 22.39 19.16
N GLU A 38 -18.02 22.22 20.09
CA GLU A 38 -18.52 20.90 20.51
C GLU A 38 -19.15 20.18 19.31
N GLY A 39 -18.69 18.95 19.01
CA GLY A 39 -19.13 18.20 17.82
C GLY A 39 -18.35 18.49 16.53
N TYR A 40 -17.22 19.20 16.58
CA TYR A 40 -16.37 19.42 15.41
C TYR A 40 -15.84 18.08 14.82
N PRO A 41 -16.06 17.81 13.52
CA PRO A 41 -15.70 16.53 12.90
C PRO A 41 -14.21 16.53 12.49
N HIS A 42 -13.32 16.30 13.46
CA HIS A 42 -11.88 16.26 13.25
C HIS A 42 -11.45 15.23 12.19
N GLU A 43 -12.22 14.15 12.05
CA GLU A 43 -11.99 13.05 11.12
C GLU A 43 -12.17 13.42 9.64
N TRP A 44 -12.89 14.50 9.34
CA TRP A 44 -13.08 15.00 7.98
C TRP A 44 -11.97 15.93 7.51
N ALA A 45 -11.02 16.26 8.38
CA ALA A 45 -9.81 16.97 7.97
C ALA A 45 -8.83 16.00 7.30
N ALA A 46 -8.34 16.40 6.12
CA ALA A 46 -7.40 15.63 5.33
C ALA A 46 -6.44 16.56 4.61
N ASP A 47 -5.16 16.19 4.59
CA ASP A 47 -4.26 16.74 3.58
C ASP A 47 -4.54 16.00 2.25
N VAL A 48 -4.47 16.68 1.12
CA VAL A 48 -4.75 16.13 -0.22
C VAL A 48 -3.73 16.65 -1.22
N LEU A 49 -3.55 15.96 -2.34
CA LEU A 49 -2.70 16.44 -3.43
C LEU A 49 -3.52 17.09 -4.54
N GLY A 50 -3.17 18.33 -4.87
CA GLY A 50 -3.66 18.99 -6.07
C GLY A 50 -3.16 18.28 -7.34
N SER A 51 -3.78 18.58 -8.48
CA SER A 51 -3.30 18.10 -9.78
C SER A 51 -1.93 18.68 -10.18
N ASP A 52 -1.39 19.62 -9.44
CA ASP A 52 -0.02 20.09 -9.59
C ASP A 52 0.98 19.31 -8.72
N GLY A 53 0.51 18.31 -7.96
CA GLY A 53 1.31 17.48 -7.05
C GLY A 53 1.64 18.13 -5.71
N ARG A 54 1.13 19.33 -5.41
CA ARG A 54 1.35 20.02 -4.12
C ARG A 54 0.31 19.61 -3.10
N ALA A 55 0.73 19.53 -1.83
CA ALA A 55 -0.20 19.27 -0.74
C ALA A 55 -1.09 20.50 -0.47
N VAL A 56 -2.32 20.25 -0.07
CA VAL A 56 -3.30 21.25 0.38
C VAL A 56 -4.06 20.63 1.54
N ARG A 57 -4.32 21.39 2.60
CA ARG A 57 -5.10 20.89 3.73
C ARG A 57 -6.57 21.24 3.54
N ILE A 58 -7.44 20.25 3.57
CA ILE A 58 -8.89 20.43 3.62
C ILE A 58 -9.35 20.16 5.04
N ARG A 59 -10.17 21.05 5.60
CA ARG A 59 -10.78 20.87 6.91
C ARG A 59 -12.15 21.50 6.99
N PRO A 60 -13.03 21.03 7.88
CA PRO A 60 -14.25 21.75 8.21
C PRO A 60 -13.96 23.19 8.63
N VAL A 61 -14.87 24.11 8.31
CA VAL A 61 -14.76 25.51 8.70
C VAL A 61 -14.90 25.67 10.22
N LEU A 62 -14.20 26.65 10.78
CA LEU A 62 -14.34 27.05 12.17
C LEU A 62 -15.07 28.39 12.29
N PRO A 63 -15.79 28.65 13.40
CA PRO A 63 -16.42 29.94 13.66
C PRO A 63 -15.45 31.15 13.58
N ASN A 64 -14.17 30.94 13.95
CA ASN A 64 -13.12 31.96 13.93
C ASN A 64 -12.49 32.19 12.54
N ASP A 65 -12.89 31.45 11.50
CA ASP A 65 -12.35 31.62 10.13
C ASP A 65 -12.88 32.88 9.41
N SER A 66 -13.78 33.65 10.04
CA SER A 66 -14.45 34.81 9.44
C SER A 66 -13.47 35.80 8.79
N ASP A 67 -12.36 36.11 9.46
CA ASP A 67 -11.34 37.02 8.93
C ASP A 67 -10.57 36.42 7.75
N LYS A 68 -10.25 35.12 7.81
CA LYS A 68 -9.57 34.41 6.71
C LYS A 68 -10.48 34.33 5.48
N ILE A 69 -11.77 34.04 5.66
CA ILE A 69 -12.77 33.99 4.57
C ILE A 69 -12.97 35.37 3.96
N THR A 70 -12.98 36.43 4.77
CA THR A 70 -13.07 37.81 4.27
C THR A 70 -11.87 38.16 3.40
N ARG A 71 -10.65 37.80 3.82
CA ARG A 71 -9.43 37.97 3.03
C ARG A 71 -9.46 37.15 1.74
N PHE A 72 -9.87 35.89 1.83
CA PHE A 72 -10.05 35.02 0.67
C PHE A 72 -11.02 35.63 -0.34
N HIS A 73 -12.23 36.04 0.08
CA HIS A 73 -13.23 36.64 -0.80
C HIS A 73 -12.72 37.92 -1.47
N SER A 74 -12.02 38.77 -0.72
CA SER A 74 -11.45 40.01 -1.24
C SER A 74 -10.31 39.78 -2.24
N SER A 75 -9.67 38.61 -2.21
CA SER A 75 -8.64 38.23 -3.18
C SER A 75 -9.19 37.74 -4.53
N LEU A 76 -10.50 37.46 -4.62
CA LEU A 76 -11.14 36.93 -5.81
C LEU A 76 -11.32 38.00 -6.89
N SER A 77 -11.08 37.62 -8.14
CA SER A 77 -11.40 38.50 -9.28
C SER A 77 -12.90 38.81 -9.35
N GLU A 78 -13.25 39.96 -9.94
CA GLU A 78 -14.66 40.30 -10.25
C GLU A 78 -15.35 39.19 -11.05
N ARG A 79 -14.62 38.56 -11.98
CA ARG A 79 -15.13 37.44 -12.77
C ARG A 79 -15.47 36.23 -11.90
N THR A 80 -14.58 35.84 -11.00
CA THR A 80 -14.83 34.69 -10.10
C THR A 80 -16.00 34.95 -9.16
N ARG A 81 -16.13 36.18 -8.63
CA ARG A 81 -17.28 36.59 -7.82
C ARG A 81 -18.59 36.60 -8.61
N TYR A 82 -18.58 37.14 -9.83
CA TYR A 82 -19.75 37.11 -10.73
C TYR A 82 -20.19 35.68 -11.06
N LEU A 83 -19.25 34.79 -11.40
CA LEU A 83 -19.55 33.40 -11.73
C LEU A 83 -20.08 32.60 -10.53
N ARG A 84 -19.74 33.02 -9.31
CA ARG A 84 -20.15 32.40 -8.05
C ARG A 84 -21.51 32.89 -7.55
N TYR A 85 -21.73 34.21 -7.57
CA TYR A 85 -22.87 34.85 -6.93
C TYR A 85 -23.89 35.41 -7.93
N PHE A 86 -23.68 35.18 -9.23
CA PHE A 86 -24.54 35.65 -10.33
C PHE A 86 -24.74 37.17 -10.37
N GLY A 87 -23.76 37.94 -9.85
CA GLY A 87 -23.83 39.40 -9.77
C GLY A 87 -22.58 40.03 -9.15
N SER A 88 -22.59 41.36 -9.03
CA SER A 88 -21.55 42.13 -8.33
C SER A 88 -21.68 41.92 -6.82
N HIS A 89 -20.91 40.97 -6.29
CA HIS A 89 -20.89 40.67 -4.85
C HIS A 89 -19.52 41.05 -4.29
N ASP A 90 -19.36 42.33 -3.97
CA ASP A 90 -18.04 42.87 -3.67
C ASP A 90 -17.56 42.57 -2.24
N VAL A 91 -18.50 42.54 -1.29
CA VAL A 91 -18.22 42.37 0.14
C VAL A 91 -19.25 41.41 0.72
N LEU A 92 -18.77 40.43 1.49
CA LEU A 92 -19.62 39.56 2.28
C LEU A 92 -20.24 40.33 3.46
N SER A 93 -21.55 40.30 3.59
CA SER A 93 -22.23 40.84 4.76
C SER A 93 -21.91 40.03 6.02
N ALA A 94 -22.02 40.65 7.20
CA ALA A 94 -21.81 39.96 8.47
C ALA A 94 -22.72 38.73 8.64
N LYS A 95 -23.92 38.77 8.07
CA LYS A 95 -24.88 37.66 8.09
C LYS A 95 -24.44 36.50 7.20
N GLU A 96 -23.86 36.79 6.03
CA GLU A 96 -23.31 35.76 5.13
C GLU A 96 -22.09 35.10 5.74
N LEU A 97 -21.15 35.89 6.29
CA LEU A 97 -20.00 35.35 7.01
C LEU A 97 -20.42 34.44 8.17
N GLN A 98 -21.36 34.89 9.01
CA GLN A 98 -21.88 34.07 10.09
C GLN A 98 -22.54 32.79 9.59
N ARG A 99 -23.28 32.83 8.47
CA ARG A 99 -23.89 31.64 7.87
C ARG A 99 -22.85 30.67 7.32
N MET A 100 -21.72 31.18 6.84
CA MET A 100 -20.62 30.41 6.26
C MET A 100 -19.69 29.78 7.31
N THR A 101 -19.54 30.39 8.49
CA THR A 101 -18.63 29.93 9.55
C THR A 101 -19.31 29.18 10.70
N ASN A 102 -20.56 29.52 11.03
CA ASN A 102 -21.34 28.84 12.06
C ASN A 102 -22.25 27.79 11.44
N VAL A 103 -21.63 26.66 11.09
CA VAL A 103 -22.30 25.49 10.50
C VAL A 103 -22.57 24.43 11.58
N ASP A 104 -23.56 23.56 11.35
CA ASP A 104 -23.92 22.47 12.29
C ASP A 104 -23.25 21.14 11.94
N TYR A 105 -22.48 21.11 10.85
CA TYR A 105 -21.77 19.94 10.32
C TYR A 105 -22.70 18.78 9.92
N ARG A 106 -24.00 19.05 9.69
CA ARG A 106 -25.00 18.04 9.33
C ARG A 106 -25.94 18.48 8.21
N ASP A 107 -26.67 19.57 8.43
CA ASP A 107 -27.63 20.11 7.46
C ASP A 107 -27.02 21.30 6.74
N ARG A 108 -26.11 22.02 7.40
CA ARG A 108 -25.20 22.97 6.77
C ARG A 108 -23.77 22.59 7.10
N MET A 109 -22.94 22.50 6.08
CA MET A 109 -21.55 22.08 6.24
C MET A 109 -20.68 22.86 5.28
N ALA A 110 -19.54 23.37 5.76
CA ALA A 110 -18.54 23.95 4.89
C ALA A 110 -17.13 23.40 5.15
N PHE A 111 -16.38 23.21 4.06
CA PHE A 111 -14.95 22.92 4.04
C PHE A 111 -14.17 24.14 3.56
N VAL A 112 -12.97 24.31 4.11
CA VAL A 112 -11.97 25.24 3.61
C VAL A 112 -10.74 24.47 3.15
N ALA A 113 -10.12 24.93 2.07
CA ALA A 113 -8.82 24.48 1.60
C ALA A 113 -7.78 25.51 2.01
N GLU A 114 -6.78 25.10 2.76
CA GLU A 114 -5.71 25.94 3.28
C GLU A 114 -4.36 25.60 2.64
N LEU A 115 -3.57 26.65 2.42
CA LEU A 115 -2.16 26.58 2.09
C LEU A 115 -1.40 27.57 2.97
N GLY A 116 -0.63 27.05 3.92
CA GLY A 116 -0.09 27.82 5.05
C GLY A 116 -1.22 28.33 5.94
N ALA A 117 -1.21 29.62 6.25
CA ALA A 117 -2.25 30.29 7.04
C ALA A 117 -3.41 30.86 6.20
N GLU A 118 -3.36 30.72 4.86
CA GLU A 118 -4.32 31.31 3.94
C GLU A 118 -5.37 30.30 3.46
N ILE A 119 -6.63 30.73 3.39
CA ILE A 119 -7.69 29.98 2.73
C ILE A 119 -7.60 30.24 1.23
N ILE A 120 -7.45 29.17 0.45
CA ILE A 120 -7.32 29.21 -1.01
C ILE A 120 -8.59 28.71 -1.73
N GLY A 121 -9.55 28.17 -0.98
CA GLY A 121 -10.84 27.74 -1.50
C GLY A 121 -11.83 27.43 -0.39
N MET A 122 -13.11 27.48 -0.72
CA MET A 122 -14.20 27.17 0.20
C MET A 122 -15.31 26.42 -0.53
N ALA A 123 -15.91 25.44 0.14
CA ALA A 123 -17.01 24.64 -0.37
C ALA A 123 -18.08 24.49 0.72
N ILE A 124 -19.35 24.55 0.35
CA ILE A 124 -20.48 24.43 1.27
C ILE A 124 -21.55 23.55 0.63
N TYR A 125 -22.23 22.76 1.46
CA TYR A 125 -23.56 22.26 1.14
C TYR A 125 -24.58 22.78 2.16
N GLU A 126 -25.82 22.91 1.71
CA GLU A 126 -26.96 23.17 2.59
C GLU A 126 -28.15 22.28 2.19
N ARG A 127 -28.64 21.47 3.13
CA ARG A 127 -29.76 20.56 2.93
C ARG A 127 -31.03 21.34 2.62
N LEU A 128 -31.75 20.90 1.60
CA LEU A 128 -33.08 21.42 1.29
C LEU A 128 -34.09 20.97 2.36
N PRO A 129 -35.03 21.84 2.78
CA PRO A 129 -36.01 21.49 3.82
C PRO A 129 -36.79 20.22 3.47
N ASP A 130 -36.91 19.31 4.45
CA ASP A 130 -37.64 18.04 4.34
C ASP A 130 -37.21 17.16 3.15
N SER A 131 -35.94 17.24 2.74
CA SER A 131 -35.38 16.51 1.61
C SER A 131 -34.07 15.78 1.94
N THR A 132 -33.74 14.77 1.15
CA THR A 132 -32.42 14.12 1.12
C THR A 132 -31.46 14.82 0.15
N PHE A 133 -31.90 15.92 -0.45
CA PHE A 133 -31.14 16.75 -1.37
C PHE A 133 -30.43 17.89 -0.64
N ALA A 134 -29.24 18.27 -1.11
CA ALA A 134 -28.55 19.46 -0.64
C ALA A 134 -28.02 20.31 -1.79
N GLU A 135 -28.14 21.63 -1.67
CA GLU A 135 -27.54 22.57 -2.60
C GLU A 135 -26.03 22.65 -2.36
N VAL A 136 -25.22 22.43 -3.39
CA VAL A 136 -23.75 22.43 -3.30
C VAL A 136 -23.14 23.60 -4.04
N ALA A 137 -22.14 24.22 -3.40
CA ALA A 137 -21.57 25.45 -3.90
C ALA A 137 -20.10 25.59 -3.44
N PHE A 138 -19.14 25.75 -4.35
CA PHE A 138 -17.73 26.01 -3.99
C PHE A 138 -17.06 27.09 -4.85
N THR A 139 -15.98 27.67 -4.32
CA THR A 139 -15.16 28.71 -4.97
C THR A 139 -13.69 28.46 -4.69
N ILE A 140 -12.83 28.66 -5.70
CA ILE A 140 -11.37 28.55 -5.60
C ILE A 140 -10.74 29.87 -6.00
N SER A 141 -9.72 30.31 -5.25
CA SER A 141 -8.93 31.51 -5.58
C SER A 141 -8.35 31.42 -6.98
N ASP A 142 -8.36 32.53 -7.73
CA ASP A 142 -7.95 32.57 -9.13
C ASP A 142 -6.55 31.98 -9.37
N GLN A 143 -5.61 32.20 -8.44
CA GLN A 143 -4.23 31.69 -8.51
C GLN A 143 -4.12 30.17 -8.33
N HIS A 144 -5.19 29.54 -7.84
CA HIS A 144 -5.24 28.12 -7.50
C HIS A 144 -6.30 27.33 -8.30
N GLN A 145 -6.96 27.98 -9.25
CA GLN A 145 -7.84 27.31 -10.21
C GLN A 145 -7.03 26.37 -11.13
N GLY A 146 -7.68 25.32 -11.65
CA GLY A 146 -7.02 24.32 -12.49
C GLY A 146 -6.17 23.28 -11.73
N ARG A 147 -6.05 23.40 -10.40
CA ARG A 147 -5.34 22.46 -9.52
C ARG A 147 -6.19 21.26 -9.07
N GLY A 148 -7.37 21.06 -9.64
CA GLY A 148 -8.29 19.95 -9.30
C GLY A 148 -9.04 20.09 -7.97
N LEU A 149 -8.83 21.18 -7.22
CA LEU A 149 -9.43 21.40 -5.89
C LEU A 149 -10.96 21.35 -5.87
N GLY A 150 -11.63 21.82 -6.93
CA GLY A 150 -13.09 21.76 -7.01
C GLY A 150 -13.64 20.33 -6.99
N SER A 151 -13.00 19.42 -7.72
CA SER A 151 -13.40 18.01 -7.70
C SER A 151 -13.05 17.34 -6.37
N ILE A 152 -11.94 17.74 -5.71
CA ILE A 152 -11.62 17.24 -4.37
C ILE A 152 -12.66 17.72 -3.35
N PHE A 153 -13.11 18.97 -3.44
CA PHE A 153 -14.19 19.47 -2.58
C PHE A 153 -15.48 18.70 -2.79
N LEU A 154 -15.85 18.37 -4.03
CA LEU A 154 -17.03 17.55 -4.31
C LEU A 154 -16.92 16.17 -3.66
N GLU A 155 -15.75 15.55 -3.67
CA GLU A 155 -15.52 14.26 -2.98
C GLU A 155 -15.69 14.39 -1.45
N HIS A 156 -15.13 15.43 -0.84
CA HIS A 156 -15.24 15.65 0.61
C HIS A 156 -16.68 15.98 1.03
N LEU A 157 -17.35 16.84 0.26
CA LEU A 157 -18.75 17.17 0.49
C LEU A 157 -19.60 15.92 0.34
N ALA A 158 -19.45 15.14 -0.75
CA ALA A 158 -20.20 13.92 -0.97
C ALA A 158 -20.02 12.91 0.18
N GLY A 159 -18.77 12.70 0.64
CA GLY A 159 -18.49 11.82 1.77
C GLY A 159 -19.16 12.29 3.07
N SER A 160 -19.01 13.58 3.42
CA SER A 160 -19.64 14.13 4.63
C SER A 160 -21.17 14.20 4.55
N ALA A 161 -21.73 14.43 3.37
CA ALA A 161 -23.16 14.50 3.13
C ALA A 161 -23.81 13.12 3.21
N ALA A 162 -23.14 12.08 2.68
CA ALA A 162 -23.55 10.69 2.83
C ALA A 162 -23.62 10.26 4.30
N GLU A 163 -22.59 10.60 5.11
CA GLU A 163 -22.61 10.35 6.57
C GLU A 163 -23.78 11.05 7.29
N CYS A 164 -24.36 12.09 6.68
CA CYS A 164 -25.49 12.84 7.23
C CYS A 164 -26.85 12.41 6.64
N GLY A 165 -26.92 11.41 5.76
CA GLY A 165 -28.17 10.97 5.11
C GLY A 165 -28.65 11.94 4.02
N ILE A 166 -27.72 12.54 3.28
CA ILE A 166 -27.98 13.26 2.03
C ILE A 166 -27.56 12.32 0.91
N ASP A 167 -28.46 12.07 -0.04
CA ASP A 167 -28.22 11.16 -1.17
C ASP A 167 -28.18 11.87 -2.51
N HIS A 168 -28.51 13.17 -2.58
CA HIS A 168 -28.42 13.95 -3.82
C HIS A 168 -27.83 15.35 -3.59
N PHE A 169 -27.07 15.84 -4.57
CA PHE A 169 -26.66 17.22 -4.68
C PHE A 169 -27.34 17.94 -5.84
N GLU A 170 -27.76 19.17 -5.59
CA GLU A 170 -28.20 20.12 -6.61
C GLU A 170 -27.21 21.29 -6.72
N ALA A 171 -26.97 21.76 -7.93
CA ALA A 171 -26.20 22.99 -8.15
C ALA A 171 -26.76 23.80 -9.31
N GLU A 172 -26.83 25.12 -9.13
CA GLU A 172 -27.04 26.05 -10.23
C GLU A 172 -25.69 26.64 -10.69
N VAL A 173 -25.47 26.65 -12.00
CA VAL A 173 -24.24 27.17 -12.60
C VAL A 173 -24.58 28.01 -13.82
N LEU A 174 -23.99 29.21 -13.97
CA LEU A 174 -24.13 29.98 -15.21
C LEU A 174 -23.65 29.16 -16.41
N SER A 175 -24.42 29.19 -17.50
CA SER A 175 -24.10 28.46 -18.73
C SER A 175 -22.73 28.83 -19.33
N GLU A 176 -22.22 30.02 -19.03
CA GLU A 176 -20.90 30.50 -19.42
C GLU A 176 -19.73 29.98 -18.55
N ASN A 177 -20.01 29.40 -17.38
CA ASN A 177 -18.99 28.86 -16.48
C ASN A 177 -18.52 27.46 -16.92
N ARG A 178 -17.86 27.41 -18.08
CA ARG A 178 -17.36 26.15 -18.68
C ARG A 178 -16.48 25.34 -17.73
N SER A 179 -15.70 26.00 -16.89
CA SER A 179 -14.81 25.35 -15.93
C SER A 179 -15.59 24.55 -14.89
N MET A 180 -16.62 25.15 -14.27
CA MET A 180 -17.47 24.44 -13.30
C MET A 180 -18.27 23.32 -13.96
N ILE A 181 -18.81 23.55 -15.16
CA ILE A 181 -19.52 22.52 -15.93
C ILE A 181 -18.62 21.30 -16.19
N GLN A 182 -17.33 21.51 -16.49
CA GLN A 182 -16.38 20.40 -16.64
C GLN A 182 -16.06 19.67 -15.34
N VAL A 183 -15.98 20.38 -14.21
CA VAL A 183 -15.77 19.77 -12.89
C VAL A 183 -16.91 18.81 -12.57
N PHE A 184 -18.16 19.28 -12.72
CA PHE A 184 -19.35 18.47 -12.50
C PHE A 184 -19.46 17.30 -13.50
N ARG A 185 -19.24 17.56 -14.80
CA ARG A 185 -19.28 16.48 -15.81
C ARG A 185 -18.24 15.38 -15.55
N ARG A 186 -17.03 15.74 -15.10
CA ARG A 186 -15.98 14.75 -14.76
C ARG A 186 -16.29 13.98 -13.49
N ALA A 187 -17.10 14.54 -12.60
CA ALA A 187 -17.57 13.87 -11.40
C ALA A 187 -18.85 13.05 -11.63
N GLY A 188 -19.35 12.97 -12.88
CA GLY A 188 -20.48 12.11 -13.25
C GLY A 188 -21.86 12.76 -13.19
N TYR A 189 -21.95 14.09 -13.10
CA TYR A 189 -23.21 14.82 -12.89
C TYR A 189 -24.08 14.84 -14.16
N GLU A 190 -25.39 14.60 -14.01
CA GLU A 190 -26.36 14.76 -15.09
C GLU A 190 -26.71 16.25 -15.26
N ILE A 191 -26.76 16.71 -16.52
CA ILE A 191 -26.90 18.14 -16.83
C ILE A 191 -28.27 18.38 -17.44
N SER A 192 -29.13 19.12 -16.73
CA SER A 192 -30.39 19.64 -17.26
C SER A 192 -30.28 21.16 -17.50
N ARG A 193 -31.00 21.67 -18.52
CA ARG A 193 -30.99 23.10 -18.88
C ARG A 193 -32.21 23.80 -18.31
N SER A 194 -32.03 25.00 -17.77
CA SER A 194 -33.14 25.87 -17.39
C SER A 194 -33.95 26.30 -18.64
N PHE A 195 -35.21 26.68 -18.43
CA PHE A 195 -36.11 27.13 -19.51
C PHE A 195 -35.69 28.42 -20.21
N ASP A 196 -34.88 29.27 -19.56
CA ASP A 196 -34.38 30.55 -20.09
C ASP A 196 -32.96 30.45 -20.69
N GLY A 197 -32.28 29.32 -20.51
CA GLY A 197 -30.94 29.03 -21.04
C GLY A 197 -29.77 29.79 -20.40
N SER A 198 -30.02 30.60 -19.37
CA SER A 198 -28.99 31.44 -18.71
C SER A 198 -28.17 30.64 -17.68
N THR A 199 -28.82 29.74 -16.94
CA THR A 199 -28.24 28.83 -15.96
C THR A 199 -28.42 27.36 -16.37
N LEU A 200 -27.62 26.49 -15.77
CA LEU A 200 -27.73 25.05 -15.85
C LEU A 200 -28.06 24.52 -14.46
N HIS A 201 -29.05 23.64 -14.38
CA HIS A 201 -29.39 22.94 -13.14
C HIS A 201 -28.79 21.54 -13.21
N LEU A 202 -27.93 21.25 -12.24
CA LEU A 202 -27.16 20.02 -12.15
C LEU A 202 -27.69 19.22 -10.97
N GLU A 203 -28.05 17.97 -11.21
CA GLU A 203 -28.49 17.03 -10.17
C GLU A 203 -27.54 15.84 -10.16
N PHE A 204 -27.25 15.32 -8.97
CA PHE A 204 -26.30 14.25 -8.78
C PHE A 204 -26.70 13.36 -7.61
N ALA A 205 -26.96 12.09 -7.91
CA ALA A 205 -27.02 11.05 -6.88
C ALA A 205 -25.62 10.85 -6.30
N ILE A 206 -25.50 10.95 -4.97
CA ILE A 206 -24.32 10.59 -4.20
C ILE A 206 -24.27 9.06 -4.19
N ASP A 207 -23.78 8.48 -5.28
CA ASP A 207 -23.60 7.04 -5.42
C ASP A 207 -22.22 6.63 -4.85
N PRO A 208 -22.16 5.75 -3.83
CA PRO A 208 -20.91 5.28 -3.25
C PRO A 208 -20.10 4.32 -4.15
N THR A 209 -20.57 3.92 -5.34
CA THR A 209 -19.95 2.82 -6.13
C THR A 209 -18.85 3.19 -7.15
N GLU A 210 -18.27 2.12 -7.68
CA GLU A 210 -17.07 1.89 -8.50
C GLU A 210 -16.65 2.97 -9.52
N ALA A 211 -17.59 3.67 -10.15
CA ALA A 211 -17.29 4.72 -11.14
C ALA A 211 -16.60 5.94 -10.50
N LEU A 212 -17.02 6.34 -9.30
CA LEU A 212 -16.34 7.36 -8.50
C LEU A 212 -15.01 6.86 -7.96
N THR A 213 -14.94 5.60 -7.53
CA THR A 213 -13.70 4.97 -7.08
C THR A 213 -12.64 4.95 -8.18
N ASN A 214 -13.00 4.64 -9.43
CA ASN A 214 -12.06 4.62 -10.56
C ASN A 214 -11.54 6.01 -10.93
N VAL A 215 -12.41 7.03 -11.01
CA VAL A 215 -12.00 8.42 -11.30
C VAL A 215 -11.16 8.99 -10.15
N ARG A 216 -11.54 8.73 -8.90
CA ARG A 216 -10.79 9.09 -7.69
C ARG A 216 -9.40 8.46 -7.69
N ASN A 217 -9.33 7.15 -7.93
CA ASN A 217 -8.08 6.38 -7.97
C ASN A 217 -7.12 6.86 -9.07
N SER A 218 -7.63 7.11 -10.29
CA SER A 218 -6.80 7.62 -11.39
C SER A 218 -6.27 9.02 -11.12
N ARG A 219 -7.08 9.88 -10.50
CA ARG A 219 -6.66 11.24 -10.12
C ARG A 219 -5.65 11.23 -8.99
N GLU A 220 -5.90 10.45 -7.94
CA GLU A 220 -4.96 10.22 -6.84
C GLU A 220 -3.62 9.74 -7.38
N SER A 221 -3.64 8.74 -8.26
CA SER A 221 -2.44 8.21 -8.92
C SER A 221 -1.66 9.29 -9.68
N ALA A 222 -2.35 10.07 -10.52
CA ALA A 222 -1.70 11.13 -11.30
C ALA A 222 -1.20 12.29 -10.42
N ALA A 223 -1.88 12.60 -9.32
CA ALA A 223 -1.45 13.62 -8.38
C ALA A 223 -0.22 13.17 -7.58
N GLU A 224 -0.21 11.92 -7.08
CA GLU A 224 0.95 11.33 -6.40
C GLU A 224 2.16 11.23 -7.32
N ALA A 225 1.98 10.75 -8.56
CA ALA A 225 3.05 10.69 -9.55
C ALA A 225 3.67 12.08 -9.82
N ARG A 226 2.83 13.12 -10.00
CA ARG A 226 3.32 14.50 -10.17
C ARG A 226 3.99 15.06 -8.93
N SER A 227 3.50 14.69 -7.75
CA SER A 227 4.12 15.05 -6.47
C SER A 227 5.53 14.48 -6.37
N LEU A 228 5.71 13.22 -6.77
CA LEU A 228 7.01 12.55 -6.78
C LEU A 228 7.93 13.02 -7.90
N ALA A 229 7.37 13.42 -9.05
CA ALA A 229 8.15 14.06 -10.09
C ALA A 229 8.85 15.34 -9.58
N ARG A 230 8.21 16.14 -8.72
CA ARG A 230 8.86 17.33 -8.10
C ARG A 230 10.05 16.97 -7.22
N VAL A 231 10.05 15.79 -6.61
CA VAL A 231 11.17 15.27 -5.82
C VAL A 231 12.30 14.80 -6.73
N LEU A 232 11.97 14.13 -7.83
CA LEU A 232 12.92 13.40 -8.69
C LEU A 232 13.43 14.21 -9.88
N THR A 233 12.73 15.25 -10.32
CA THR A 233 13.11 16.12 -11.44
C THR A 233 13.06 17.60 -11.05
N PRO A 234 13.75 18.03 -9.97
CA PRO A 234 13.78 19.43 -9.58
C PRO A 234 14.59 20.26 -10.59
N ALA A 235 14.17 21.51 -10.87
CA ALA A 235 14.94 22.42 -11.69
C ALA A 235 16.05 23.13 -10.89
N SER A 236 15.93 23.22 -9.57
CA SER A 236 16.93 23.84 -8.69
C SER A 236 16.94 23.19 -7.30
N VAL A 237 18.13 23.17 -6.68
CA VAL A 237 18.35 22.51 -5.38
C VAL A 237 19.03 23.45 -4.39
N ALA A 238 18.47 23.61 -3.19
CA ALA A 238 19.15 24.24 -2.06
C ALA A 238 19.70 23.19 -1.08
N VAL A 239 20.91 23.37 -0.57
CA VAL A 239 21.53 22.48 0.43
C VAL A 239 21.66 23.23 1.75
N ILE A 240 20.74 22.97 2.68
CA ILE A 240 20.64 23.63 3.98
C ILE A 240 21.51 22.89 5.00
N GLY A 241 22.50 23.59 5.55
CA GLY A 241 23.57 22.97 6.35
C GLY A 241 24.80 22.60 5.52
N ALA A 242 24.96 23.18 4.32
CA ALA A 242 26.17 23.06 3.52
C ALA A 242 27.40 23.55 4.30
N SER A 243 28.56 22.91 4.11
CA SER A 243 29.79 23.29 4.82
C SER A 243 31.04 22.90 4.05
N ASP A 244 32.14 23.65 4.23
CA ASP A 244 33.46 23.28 3.71
C ASP A 244 34.15 22.20 4.56
N GLN A 245 33.62 21.91 5.75
CA GLN A 245 34.18 20.89 6.63
C GLN A 245 33.91 19.48 6.07
N VAL A 246 34.98 18.83 5.62
CA VAL A 246 34.96 17.44 5.17
C VAL A 246 34.40 16.55 6.29
N GLY A 247 33.49 15.65 5.93
CA GLY A 247 32.82 14.73 6.86
C GLY A 247 31.45 15.20 7.35
N LYS A 248 31.07 16.47 7.14
CA LYS A 248 29.69 16.92 7.38
C LYS A 248 28.74 16.44 6.28
N ILE A 249 27.50 16.12 6.64
CA ILE A 249 26.44 15.67 5.73
C ILE A 249 26.25 16.65 4.57
N GLY A 250 26.06 17.94 4.86
CA GLY A 250 25.85 18.96 3.83
C GLY A 250 27.04 19.18 2.90
N HIS A 251 28.27 18.89 3.35
CA HIS A 251 29.46 18.90 2.50
C HIS A 251 29.40 17.80 1.43
N THR A 252 29.06 16.57 1.86
CA THR A 252 28.99 15.39 1.00
C THR A 252 27.90 15.52 -0.05
N VAL A 253 26.69 15.97 0.34
CA VAL A 253 25.58 16.16 -0.60
C VAL A 253 25.91 17.19 -1.66
N LEU A 254 26.45 18.35 -1.26
CA LEU A 254 26.82 19.41 -2.20
C LEU A 254 27.87 18.92 -3.21
N ARG A 255 28.90 18.22 -2.72
CA ARG A 255 29.93 17.61 -3.56
C ARG A 255 29.34 16.62 -4.55
N ASN A 256 28.40 15.78 -4.11
CA ASN A 256 27.79 14.75 -4.94
C ASN A 256 26.87 15.35 -6.03
N LEU A 257 26.10 16.39 -5.72
CA LEU A 257 25.28 17.11 -6.69
C LEU A 257 26.14 17.73 -7.80
N ILE A 258 27.20 18.44 -7.42
CA ILE A 258 28.12 19.10 -8.36
C ILE A 258 28.91 18.05 -9.15
N GLY A 259 29.47 17.05 -8.46
CA GLY A 259 30.32 16.02 -9.06
C GLY A 259 29.58 15.06 -9.99
N ASN A 260 28.27 14.87 -9.81
CA ASN A 260 27.43 14.07 -10.70
C ASN A 260 26.92 14.85 -11.92
N GLY A 261 27.07 16.18 -11.92
CA GLY A 261 26.70 17.03 -13.06
C GLY A 261 25.23 17.46 -13.06
N PHE A 262 24.61 17.68 -11.89
CA PHE A 262 23.22 18.15 -11.81
C PHE A 262 22.95 19.31 -12.79
N SER A 263 21.89 19.16 -13.60
CA SER A 263 21.65 20.05 -14.75
C SER A 263 21.16 21.45 -14.36
N GLY A 264 20.61 21.61 -13.16
CA GLY A 264 20.12 22.88 -12.62
C GLY A 264 21.10 23.58 -11.66
N PRO A 265 20.78 24.79 -11.19
CA PRO A 265 21.57 25.48 -10.18
C PRO A 265 21.47 24.81 -8.79
N VAL A 266 22.60 24.81 -8.07
CA VAL A 266 22.73 24.33 -6.70
C VAL A 266 23.10 25.48 -5.78
N TYR A 267 22.33 25.69 -4.70
CA TYR A 267 22.48 26.80 -3.76
C TYR A 267 22.87 26.30 -2.36
N PRO A 268 24.13 26.45 -1.94
CA PRO A 268 24.54 26.21 -0.56
C PRO A 268 23.91 27.23 0.39
N VAL A 269 23.32 26.77 1.49
CA VAL A 269 22.79 27.64 2.56
C VAL A 269 23.59 27.40 3.85
N ASN A 270 24.27 28.47 4.29
CA ASN A 270 25.11 28.54 5.48
C ASN A 270 25.21 30.00 5.97
N SER A 271 24.87 30.26 7.24
CA SER A 271 24.87 31.60 7.84
C SER A 271 26.27 32.24 7.96
N ASP A 272 27.30 31.42 8.09
CA ASP A 272 28.65 31.86 8.48
C ASP A 272 29.60 31.96 7.29
N ALA A 273 29.24 31.35 6.15
CA ALA A 273 30.08 31.25 4.98
C ALA A 273 29.54 32.08 3.80
N THR A 274 30.44 32.81 3.13
CA THR A 274 30.10 33.54 1.89
C THR A 274 30.16 32.66 0.64
N SER A 275 30.87 31.53 0.73
CA SER A 275 30.94 30.49 -0.29
C SER A 275 31.20 29.15 0.37
N VAL A 276 30.69 28.07 -0.22
CA VAL A 276 30.98 26.68 0.16
C VAL A 276 31.37 25.91 -1.09
N GLN A 277 32.49 25.19 -1.09
CA GLN A 277 33.06 24.49 -2.25
C GLN A 277 33.17 25.37 -3.51
N SER A 278 33.56 26.64 -3.32
CA SER A 278 33.65 27.67 -4.37
C SER A 278 32.33 28.08 -5.02
N VAL A 279 31.19 27.63 -4.48
CA VAL A 279 29.84 28.07 -4.89
C VAL A 279 29.35 29.14 -3.93
N ARG A 280 28.67 30.17 -4.44
CA ARG A 280 28.10 31.26 -3.62
C ARG A 280 27.13 30.68 -2.58
N ALA A 281 27.38 30.98 -1.31
CA ALA A 281 26.49 30.58 -0.22
C ALA A 281 25.57 31.73 0.21
N TYR A 282 24.40 31.36 0.74
CA TYR A 282 23.37 32.26 1.24
C TYR A 282 23.12 31.99 2.71
N ALA A 283 22.77 33.02 3.49
CA ALA A 283 22.53 32.85 4.91
C ALA A 283 21.23 32.09 5.18
N SER A 284 20.17 32.42 4.43
CA SER A 284 18.89 31.71 4.40
C SER A 284 18.49 31.34 2.97
N VAL A 285 17.63 30.33 2.83
CA VAL A 285 16.99 29.97 1.55
C VAL A 285 16.16 31.14 0.98
N ARG A 286 15.70 32.06 1.84
CA ARG A 286 14.97 33.28 1.49
C ARG A 286 15.80 34.24 0.64
N ASP A 287 17.11 34.28 0.90
CA ASP A 287 18.04 35.22 0.26
C ASP A 287 18.44 34.78 -1.15
N ILE A 288 18.13 33.55 -1.54
CA ILE A 288 18.38 33.04 -2.89
C ILE A 288 17.52 33.87 -3.86
N PRO A 289 18.08 34.42 -4.95
CA PRO A 289 17.29 35.24 -5.89
C PRO A 289 16.31 34.40 -6.72
N ASP A 290 16.71 33.19 -7.09
CA ASP A 290 15.96 32.32 -8.01
C ASP A 290 14.99 31.39 -7.26
N PRO A 291 13.99 30.80 -7.93
CA PRO A 291 13.13 29.77 -7.35
C PRO A 291 13.91 28.55 -6.87
N VAL A 292 13.44 27.92 -5.79
CA VAL A 292 14.02 26.69 -5.23
C VAL A 292 12.95 25.60 -5.24
N ASP A 293 13.16 24.53 -6.01
CA ASP A 293 12.19 23.43 -6.11
C ASP A 293 12.34 22.41 -4.97
N LEU A 294 13.59 22.03 -4.68
CA LEU A 294 13.98 21.02 -3.71
C LEU A 294 14.96 21.61 -2.67
N ALA A 295 14.72 21.37 -1.39
CA ALA A 295 15.70 21.65 -0.34
C ALA A 295 16.18 20.35 0.32
N VAL A 296 17.49 20.13 0.31
CA VAL A 296 18.14 19.04 1.06
C VAL A 296 18.54 19.57 2.42
N VAL A 297 18.02 18.97 3.48
CA VAL A 297 18.14 19.45 4.85
C VAL A 297 19.11 18.56 5.65
N ALA A 298 20.22 19.17 6.06
CA ALA A 298 21.30 18.55 6.81
C ALA A 298 21.59 19.29 8.14
N VAL A 299 20.55 19.85 8.77
CA VAL A 299 20.62 20.52 10.09
C VAL A 299 19.96 19.68 11.19
N PRO A 300 20.31 19.86 12.48
CA PRO A 300 19.69 19.13 13.58
C PRO A 300 18.18 19.32 13.66
N ALA A 301 17.46 18.32 14.20
CA ALA A 301 16.00 18.34 14.32
C ALA A 301 15.45 19.58 15.05
N ALA A 302 16.19 20.12 16.03
CA ALA A 302 15.79 21.31 16.79
C ALA A 302 15.68 22.59 15.94
N SER A 303 16.40 22.66 14.81
CA SER A 303 16.39 23.81 13.90
C SER A 303 15.39 23.65 12.75
N MET A 304 14.60 22.56 12.74
CA MET A 304 13.76 22.22 11.59
C MET A 304 12.60 23.21 11.38
N SER A 305 11.97 23.71 12.45
CA SER A 305 10.84 24.65 12.29
C SER A 305 11.24 25.95 11.57
N GLU A 306 12.41 26.52 11.91
CA GLU A 306 12.92 27.71 11.22
C GLU A 306 13.17 27.43 9.73
N VAL A 307 13.74 26.26 9.41
CA VAL A 307 13.95 25.84 8.01
C VAL A 307 12.64 25.69 7.25
N LEU A 308 11.59 25.17 7.89
CA LEU A 308 10.27 25.03 7.26
C LEU A 308 9.64 26.38 6.94
N ASP A 309 9.70 27.34 7.86
CA ASP A 309 9.18 28.70 7.65
C ASP A 309 9.92 29.44 6.53
N ASP A 310 11.24 29.25 6.48
CA ASP A 310 12.11 29.75 5.44
C ASP A 310 11.74 29.14 4.07
N CYS A 311 11.60 27.82 4.01
CA CYS A 311 11.21 27.09 2.80
C CYS A 311 9.82 27.47 2.30
N LEU A 312 8.84 27.63 3.20
CA LEU A 312 7.49 28.10 2.87
C LEU A 312 7.55 29.45 2.18
N SER A 313 8.21 30.43 2.82
CA SER A 313 8.25 31.80 2.29
C SER A 313 8.91 31.87 0.92
N LYS A 314 9.86 30.96 0.65
CA LYS A 314 10.53 30.82 -0.63
C LYS A 314 9.71 30.05 -1.67
N GLY A 315 8.65 29.35 -1.25
CA GLY A 315 7.79 28.54 -2.10
C GLY A 315 8.40 27.19 -2.49
N VAL A 316 9.30 26.65 -1.67
CA VAL A 316 9.89 25.32 -1.86
C VAL A 316 8.79 24.26 -1.85
N SER A 317 8.89 23.27 -2.74
CA SER A 317 7.84 22.26 -2.89
C SER A 317 8.19 20.90 -2.30
N THR A 318 9.47 20.64 -2.02
CA THR A 318 9.93 19.34 -1.52
C THR A 318 11.13 19.48 -0.61
N LEU A 319 11.15 18.66 0.44
CA LEU A 319 12.23 18.55 1.40
C LEU A 319 12.81 17.13 1.37
N VAL A 320 14.14 17.02 1.34
CA VAL A 320 14.87 15.77 1.57
C VAL A 320 15.61 15.92 2.89
N VAL A 321 15.06 15.31 3.94
CA VAL A 321 15.59 15.43 5.31
C VAL A 321 16.51 14.26 5.59
N ILE A 322 17.81 14.52 5.50
CA ILE A 322 18.85 13.51 5.73
C ILE A 322 19.12 13.34 7.23
N SER A 323 18.92 14.40 8.01
CA SER A 323 19.17 14.39 9.46
C SER A 323 18.37 13.32 10.20
N ALA A 324 19.04 12.65 11.14
CA ALA A 324 18.45 11.74 12.13
C ALA A 324 17.96 12.51 13.39
N GLY A 325 17.48 11.81 14.42
CA GLY A 325 17.02 12.43 15.66
C GLY A 325 15.51 12.64 15.76
N PHE A 326 14.74 11.82 15.04
CA PHE A 326 13.28 11.81 15.00
C PHE A 326 12.76 10.51 15.61
N SER A 327 11.82 9.78 14.99
CA SER A 327 11.25 8.56 15.57
C SER A 327 12.29 7.48 15.95
N ASP A 328 13.50 7.56 15.39
CA ASP A 328 14.67 6.75 15.71
C ASP A 328 15.22 6.94 17.14
N VAL A 329 14.91 8.04 17.83
CA VAL A 329 15.40 8.34 19.19
C VAL A 329 14.34 8.23 20.30
N GLY A 330 13.15 7.69 19.99
CA GLY A 330 12.09 7.40 20.96
C GLY A 330 10.88 8.35 20.88
N SER A 331 10.07 8.40 21.94
CA SER A 331 8.74 9.03 21.94
C SER A 331 8.74 10.53 21.63
N ALA A 332 9.71 11.30 22.16
CA ALA A 332 9.85 12.73 21.85
C ALA A 332 10.19 12.96 20.36
N GLY A 333 10.94 12.04 19.77
CA GLY A 333 11.27 12.04 18.35
C GLY A 333 10.07 11.76 17.45
N VAL A 334 9.17 10.85 17.86
CA VAL A 334 7.89 10.60 17.15
C VAL A 334 7.01 11.86 17.11
N VAL A 335 6.96 12.62 18.21
CA VAL A 335 6.22 13.90 18.24
C VAL A 335 6.83 14.92 17.28
N SER A 336 8.16 15.02 17.27
CA SER A 336 8.89 15.94 16.38
C SER A 336 8.71 15.57 14.90
N GLU A 337 8.69 14.27 14.59
CA GLU A 337 8.46 13.76 13.24
C GLU A 337 7.04 14.08 12.74
N ARG A 338 6.02 13.84 13.58
CA ARG A 338 4.64 14.23 13.26
C ARG A 338 4.50 15.71 13.01
N ARG A 339 5.15 16.53 13.84
CA ARG A 339 5.17 17.98 13.69
C ARG A 339 5.78 18.40 12.36
N LEU A 340 6.96 17.85 12.01
CA LEU A 340 7.61 18.08 10.71
C LEU A 340 6.68 17.78 9.54
N VAL A 341 6.03 16.62 9.52
CA VAL A 341 5.14 16.24 8.41
C VAL A 341 3.91 17.15 8.35
N SER A 342 3.28 17.40 9.49
CA SER A 342 2.10 18.27 9.59
C SER A 342 2.41 19.69 9.10
N GLU A 343 3.52 20.29 9.56
CA GLU A 343 3.95 21.62 9.15
C GLU A 343 4.33 21.63 7.67
N ALA A 344 5.11 20.65 7.18
CA ALA A 344 5.50 20.59 5.78
C ALA A 344 4.29 20.54 4.83
N ARG A 345 3.27 19.75 5.17
CA ARG A 345 2.06 19.62 4.34
C ARG A 345 1.13 20.81 4.44
N ALA A 346 1.00 21.42 5.60
CA ALA A 346 0.29 22.69 5.73
C ALA A 346 0.88 23.72 4.75
N HIS A 347 2.19 23.67 4.53
CA HIS A 347 2.92 24.52 3.59
C HIS A 347 2.94 24.01 2.13
N GLY A 348 2.21 22.93 1.83
CA GLY A 348 2.12 22.34 0.50
C GLY A 348 3.36 21.57 0.05
N MET A 349 4.27 21.26 0.97
CA MET A 349 5.51 20.53 0.72
C MET A 349 5.34 19.03 0.90
N ARG A 350 6.21 18.26 0.25
CA ARG A 350 6.42 16.82 0.52
C ARG A 350 7.75 16.60 1.24
N VAL A 351 7.82 15.54 2.05
CA VAL A 351 9.03 15.18 2.79
C VAL A 351 9.51 13.78 2.42
N VAL A 352 10.76 13.69 1.96
CA VAL A 352 11.51 12.43 1.91
C VAL A 352 12.36 12.36 3.17
N GLY A 353 12.19 11.30 3.96
CA GLY A 353 12.81 11.18 5.28
C GLY A 353 11.79 11.31 6.42
N PRO A 354 12.24 11.75 7.61
CA PRO A 354 13.62 12.08 7.99
C PRO A 354 14.53 10.84 8.04
N ASN A 355 15.80 11.03 8.41
CA ASN A 355 16.82 9.97 8.41
C ASN A 355 16.97 9.28 7.04
N ALA A 356 16.75 10.03 5.96
CA ALA A 356 16.87 9.55 4.59
C ALA A 356 18.34 9.42 4.18
N LEU A 357 18.66 8.46 3.30
CA LEU A 357 19.94 8.53 2.57
C LEU A 357 19.91 9.60 1.46
N GLY A 358 18.74 9.88 0.91
CA GLY A 358 18.52 10.88 -0.14
C GLY A 358 17.84 10.32 -1.39
N VAL A 359 17.95 11.06 -2.50
CA VAL A 359 17.33 10.73 -3.80
C VAL A 359 18.32 10.82 -4.98
N ILE A 360 18.12 9.99 -6.00
CA ILE A 360 18.91 9.98 -7.25
C ILE A 360 17.95 9.96 -8.44
N ASN A 361 18.29 10.71 -9.49
CA ASN A 361 17.74 10.56 -10.83
C ASN A 361 18.88 10.60 -11.84
N THR A 362 19.06 9.53 -12.60
CA THR A 362 20.19 9.34 -13.52
C THR A 362 19.90 9.84 -14.94
N SER A 363 18.68 10.33 -15.21
CA SER A 363 18.33 10.90 -16.52
C SER A 363 19.33 12.00 -16.91
N ALA A 364 19.75 12.00 -18.17
CA ALA A 364 20.70 12.98 -18.71
C ALA A 364 20.19 14.43 -18.58
N ASP A 365 18.87 14.62 -18.55
CA ASP A 365 18.26 15.95 -18.40
C ASP A 365 18.29 16.46 -16.94
N VAL A 366 18.57 15.59 -15.97
CA VAL A 366 18.47 15.90 -14.53
C VAL A 366 19.80 15.69 -13.80
N GLN A 367 20.37 14.48 -13.86
CA GLN A 367 21.63 14.09 -13.20
C GLN A 367 21.66 14.45 -11.69
N LEU A 368 20.59 14.12 -10.98
CA LEU A 368 20.44 14.41 -9.55
C LEU A 368 21.12 13.32 -8.72
N ASN A 369 22.10 13.70 -7.89
CA ASN A 369 22.58 12.86 -6.78
C ASN A 369 22.54 13.66 -5.46
N ALA A 370 21.36 13.68 -4.84
CA ALA A 370 21.13 14.30 -3.53
C ALA A 370 21.26 13.29 -2.38
N THR A 371 22.28 12.43 -2.43
CA THR A 371 22.52 11.39 -1.42
C THR A 371 23.88 11.52 -0.72
N LEU A 372 24.08 10.70 0.31
CA LEU A 372 25.40 10.50 0.93
C LEU A 372 26.26 9.44 0.25
N ALA A 373 25.78 8.78 -0.82
CA ALA A 373 26.53 7.73 -1.51
C ALA A 373 27.55 8.33 -2.48
N GLU A 374 28.82 7.95 -2.32
CA GLU A 374 29.90 8.38 -3.23
C GLU A 374 29.89 7.60 -4.55
N VAL A 375 29.55 6.31 -4.47
CA VAL A 375 29.46 5.42 -5.62
C VAL A 375 28.00 5.07 -5.84
N VAL A 376 27.46 5.56 -6.94
CA VAL A 376 26.09 5.29 -7.38
C VAL A 376 26.11 4.53 -8.71
N PRO A 377 25.11 3.69 -8.99
CA PRO A 377 25.00 3.05 -10.30
C PRO A 377 24.83 4.08 -11.41
N GLY A 378 25.34 3.74 -12.60
CA GLY A 378 25.11 4.53 -13.80
C GLY A 378 23.63 4.56 -14.22
N PRO A 379 23.31 5.31 -15.29
CA PRO A 379 21.97 5.30 -15.87
C PRO A 379 21.53 3.90 -16.30
N GLY A 380 20.24 3.62 -16.15
CA GLY A 380 19.62 2.37 -16.55
C GLY A 380 18.13 2.40 -16.31
N ARG A 381 17.52 1.22 -16.18
CA ARG A 381 16.06 1.03 -16.28
C ARG A 381 15.41 0.59 -14.96
N ALA A 382 16.18 0.49 -13.88
CA ALA A 382 15.69 0.03 -12.59
C ALA A 382 15.36 1.21 -11.65
N GLY A 383 14.11 1.28 -11.19
CA GLY A 383 13.70 2.18 -10.12
C GLY A 383 13.84 1.48 -8.77
N PHE A 384 14.44 2.13 -7.78
CA PHE A 384 14.74 1.47 -6.50
C PHE A 384 14.31 2.29 -5.28
N PHE A 385 13.44 1.71 -4.46
CA PHE A 385 13.02 2.24 -3.18
C PHE A 385 13.64 1.45 -2.02
N CYS A 386 14.28 2.15 -1.09
CA CYS A 386 14.96 1.54 0.05
C CYS A 386 14.63 2.26 1.36
N GLN A 387 14.06 1.54 2.34
CA GLN A 387 13.79 2.14 3.66
C GLN A 387 15.06 2.29 4.52
N SER A 388 16.06 1.43 4.33
CA SER A 388 17.27 1.47 5.15
C SER A 388 18.28 2.50 4.64
N GLY A 389 18.55 3.54 5.44
CA GLY A 389 19.53 4.58 5.10
C GLY A 389 20.97 4.07 5.08
N ALA A 390 21.42 3.41 6.16
CA ALA A 390 22.80 2.93 6.28
C ALA A 390 23.15 1.80 5.30
N LEU A 391 22.22 0.87 5.06
CA LEU A 391 22.41 -0.17 4.05
C LEU A 391 22.32 0.40 2.63
N GLY A 392 21.54 1.46 2.40
CA GLY A 392 21.39 2.06 1.08
C GLY A 392 22.71 2.40 0.38
N ILE A 393 23.72 2.88 1.10
CA ILE A 393 25.06 3.20 0.54
C ILE A 393 25.75 1.95 -0.01
N THR A 394 25.77 0.87 0.78
CA THR A 394 26.44 -0.38 0.37
C THR A 394 25.67 -1.08 -0.74
N ILE A 395 24.34 -0.98 -0.73
CA ILE A 395 23.46 -1.50 -1.78
C ILE A 395 23.70 -0.77 -3.11
N LEU A 396 23.77 0.57 -3.11
CA LEU A 396 24.06 1.36 -4.31
C LEU A 396 25.44 1.04 -4.88
N ALA A 397 26.46 0.95 -4.02
CA ALA A 397 27.81 0.56 -4.46
C ALA A 397 27.84 -0.88 -5.03
N ALA A 398 27.05 -1.79 -4.48
CA ALA A 398 26.93 -3.16 -4.99
C ALA A 398 26.20 -3.20 -6.34
N ALA A 399 25.12 -2.44 -6.53
CA ALA A 399 24.45 -2.31 -7.82
C ALA A 399 25.38 -1.73 -8.90
N ALA A 400 26.17 -0.71 -8.55
CA ALA A 400 27.13 -0.08 -9.46
C ALA A 400 28.19 -1.08 -9.95
N ARG A 401 28.77 -1.88 -9.05
CA ARG A 401 29.75 -2.93 -9.40
C ARG A 401 29.17 -4.03 -10.30
N ARG A 402 27.86 -4.25 -10.24
CA ARG A 402 27.15 -5.24 -11.06
C ARG A 402 26.69 -4.69 -12.41
N GLY A 403 26.92 -3.41 -12.69
CA GLY A 403 26.39 -2.76 -13.91
C GLY A 403 24.86 -2.66 -13.95
N LEU A 404 24.18 -2.82 -12.81
CA LEU A 404 22.73 -2.63 -12.73
C LEU A 404 22.43 -1.13 -12.68
N GLY A 405 22.30 -0.52 -13.85
CA GLY A 405 21.95 0.89 -13.97
C GLY A 405 20.56 1.21 -13.40
N LEU A 406 20.46 2.36 -12.74
CA LEU A 406 19.22 2.85 -12.14
C LEU A 406 18.60 3.95 -12.99
N SER A 407 17.28 4.07 -12.99
CA SER A 407 16.56 5.25 -13.46
C SER A 407 16.44 6.28 -12.33
N THR A 408 15.89 5.83 -11.19
CA THR A 408 15.64 6.64 -10.02
C THR A 408 15.88 5.83 -8.74
N PHE A 409 16.34 6.49 -7.68
CA PHE A 409 16.47 5.89 -6.35
C PHE A 409 15.92 6.82 -5.29
N VAL A 410 15.17 6.26 -4.35
CA VAL A 410 14.67 6.99 -3.18
C VAL A 410 14.92 6.18 -1.92
N SER A 411 15.60 6.80 -0.96
CA SER A 411 15.67 6.29 0.40
C SER A 411 14.88 7.18 1.35
N ALA A 412 13.75 6.67 1.83
CA ALA A 412 12.82 7.44 2.65
C ALA A 412 13.11 7.39 4.15
N GLY A 413 14.13 6.65 4.60
CA GLY A 413 14.46 6.53 6.03
C GLY A 413 13.24 6.10 6.85
N ASN A 414 12.86 6.95 7.82
CA ASN A 414 11.71 6.73 8.69
C ASN A 414 10.36 6.70 7.94
N ARG A 415 10.32 7.16 6.68
CA ARG A 415 9.12 7.13 5.82
C ARG A 415 7.93 7.86 6.45
N ALA A 416 8.16 9.10 6.87
CA ALA A 416 7.13 9.87 7.57
C ALA A 416 6.07 10.49 6.62
N ASP A 417 6.42 10.73 5.35
CA ASP A 417 5.48 11.26 4.34
C ASP A 417 5.55 10.51 3.01
N VAL A 418 6.66 10.60 2.26
CA VAL A 418 6.83 9.84 1.00
C VAL A 418 7.06 8.35 1.30
N SER A 419 6.30 7.48 0.62
CA SER A 419 6.36 6.02 0.81
C SER A 419 6.57 5.26 -0.50
N GLY A 420 6.82 3.94 -0.38
CA GLY A 420 6.91 3.05 -1.54
C GLY A 420 5.63 3.01 -2.38
N ASN A 421 4.46 3.31 -1.78
CA ASN A 421 3.21 3.43 -2.52
C ASN A 421 3.27 4.60 -3.50
N ASP A 422 3.76 5.77 -3.07
CA ASP A 422 3.91 6.93 -3.94
C ASP A 422 4.85 6.64 -5.12
N LEU A 423 5.96 5.95 -4.84
CA LEU A 423 6.96 5.61 -5.86
C LEU A 423 6.42 4.60 -6.87
N LEU A 424 5.64 3.61 -6.41
CA LEU A 424 4.94 2.70 -7.32
C LEU A 424 3.97 3.46 -8.25
N GLN A 425 3.26 4.47 -7.75
CA GLN A 425 2.37 5.28 -8.59
C GLN A 425 3.13 6.15 -9.59
N TYR A 426 4.28 6.71 -9.19
CA TYR A 426 5.19 7.39 -10.11
C TYR A 426 5.69 6.44 -11.20
N TRP A 427 6.21 5.27 -10.81
CA TRP A 427 6.73 4.28 -11.74
C TRP A 427 5.67 3.60 -12.59
N ASP A 428 4.39 3.69 -12.26
CA ASP A 428 3.31 3.18 -13.11
C ASP A 428 3.34 3.85 -14.50
N THR A 429 3.60 5.16 -14.53
CA THR A 429 3.58 5.98 -15.76
C THR A 429 4.96 6.42 -16.26
N ASP A 430 6.00 6.38 -15.43
CA ASP A 430 7.37 6.75 -15.82
C ASP A 430 7.97 5.78 -16.84
N THR A 431 8.24 6.23 -18.05
CA THR A 431 8.81 5.39 -19.11
C THR A 431 10.29 5.07 -18.91
N GLY A 432 11.01 5.80 -18.05
CA GLY A 432 12.43 5.53 -17.76
C GLY A 432 12.64 4.30 -16.87
N THR A 433 11.61 3.91 -16.11
CA THR A 433 11.65 2.75 -15.20
C THR A 433 10.92 1.57 -15.82
N GLU A 434 11.62 0.45 -15.99
CA GLU A 434 11.06 -0.82 -16.50
C GLU A 434 11.09 -1.94 -15.46
N VAL A 435 11.97 -1.87 -14.45
CA VAL A 435 12.04 -2.82 -13.34
C VAL A 435 11.96 -2.07 -12.01
N VAL A 436 11.09 -2.52 -11.11
CA VAL A 436 10.92 -1.89 -9.80
C VAL A 436 11.56 -2.76 -8.72
N LEU A 437 12.40 -2.15 -7.88
CA LEU A 437 13.05 -2.79 -6.75
C LEU A 437 12.53 -2.18 -5.45
N LEU A 438 12.09 -3.02 -4.52
CA LEU A 438 11.58 -2.59 -3.22
C LEU A 438 12.33 -3.32 -2.10
N TYR A 439 13.09 -2.57 -1.30
CA TYR A 439 13.60 -3.03 -0.01
C TYR A 439 12.74 -2.45 1.10
N LEU A 440 11.88 -3.28 1.67
CA LEU A 440 10.81 -2.86 2.59
C LEU A 440 10.94 -3.56 3.94
N GLU A 441 10.96 -2.76 5.01
CA GLU A 441 10.82 -3.18 6.40
C GLU A 441 9.35 -3.11 6.83
N SER A 442 8.60 -2.12 6.32
CA SER A 442 7.15 -1.97 6.52
C SER A 442 6.43 -1.42 5.28
N PHE A 443 5.14 -1.70 5.12
CA PHE A 443 4.39 -1.41 3.89
C PHE A 443 3.43 -0.20 4.01
N GLY A 444 3.28 0.38 5.21
CA GLY A 444 2.29 1.44 5.45
C GLY A 444 0.86 0.92 5.24
N ASN A 445 0.08 1.61 4.39
CA ASN A 445 -1.25 1.18 3.98
C ASN A 445 -1.18 -0.07 3.08
N ALA A 446 -1.30 -1.22 3.72
CA ALA A 446 -1.26 -2.56 3.16
C ALA A 446 -2.29 -2.81 2.04
N ARG A 447 -3.56 -2.40 2.24
CA ARG A 447 -4.63 -2.56 1.23
C ARG A 447 -4.29 -1.76 -0.03
N LYS A 448 -3.85 -0.51 0.13
CA LYS A 448 -3.43 0.36 -0.99
C LYS A 448 -2.18 -0.19 -1.70
N PHE A 449 -1.19 -0.65 -0.94
CA PHE A 449 0.04 -1.25 -1.49
C PHE A 449 -0.29 -2.43 -2.42
N SER A 450 -1.06 -3.41 -1.94
CA SER A 450 -1.40 -4.62 -2.70
C SER A 450 -2.05 -4.29 -4.05
N ARG A 451 -3.03 -3.37 -4.03
CA ARG A 451 -3.74 -2.91 -5.23
C ARG A 451 -2.83 -2.21 -6.23
N ILE A 452 -1.99 -1.28 -5.77
CA ILE A 452 -1.05 -0.55 -6.65
C ILE A 452 0.01 -1.51 -7.19
N ALA A 453 0.61 -2.33 -6.33
CA ALA A 453 1.62 -3.30 -6.68
C ALA A 453 1.13 -4.26 -7.77
N ARG A 454 -0.08 -4.81 -7.63
CA ARG A 454 -0.69 -5.69 -8.64
C ARG A 454 -0.86 -5.00 -9.99
N ARG A 455 -1.29 -3.73 -9.99
CA ARG A 455 -1.45 -2.92 -11.21
C ARG A 455 -0.11 -2.65 -11.89
N VAL A 456 0.89 -2.18 -11.14
CA VAL A 456 2.24 -1.90 -11.65
C VAL A 456 2.90 -3.19 -12.16
N ALA A 457 2.75 -4.29 -11.42
CA ALA A 457 3.29 -5.61 -11.77
C ALA A 457 2.78 -6.14 -13.12
N ARG A 458 1.61 -5.71 -13.61
CA ARG A 458 1.12 -6.10 -14.95
C ARG A 458 1.95 -5.52 -16.10
N ASN A 459 2.56 -4.37 -15.89
CA ASN A 459 3.35 -3.68 -16.91
C ASN A 459 4.85 -3.77 -16.64
N LYS A 460 5.25 -3.86 -15.37
CA LYS A 460 6.65 -3.74 -14.94
C LYS A 460 6.92 -4.73 -13.81
N PRO A 461 7.92 -5.61 -13.90
CA PRO A 461 8.22 -6.53 -12.81
C PRO A 461 8.62 -5.77 -11.53
N VAL A 462 8.05 -6.20 -10.41
CA VAL A 462 8.33 -5.65 -9.08
C VAL A 462 9.03 -6.71 -8.23
N VAL A 463 10.30 -6.48 -7.92
CA VAL A 463 11.13 -7.38 -7.10
C VAL A 463 11.21 -6.85 -5.68
N VAL A 464 10.85 -7.68 -4.70
CA VAL A 464 10.73 -7.26 -3.30
C VAL A 464 11.65 -8.09 -2.41
N VAL A 465 12.49 -7.42 -1.62
CA VAL A 465 13.27 -8.06 -0.55
C VAL A 465 12.52 -7.88 0.77
N ARG A 466 12.28 -8.98 1.48
CA ARG A 466 11.73 -9.01 2.84
C ARG A 466 12.39 -10.12 3.64
N ARG A 467 12.66 -9.89 4.94
CA ARG A 467 13.29 -10.91 5.77
C ARG A 467 12.23 -11.87 6.30
N ALA A 468 12.52 -13.17 6.29
CA ALA A 468 11.60 -14.19 6.82
C ALA A 468 11.28 -14.05 8.33
N ALA A 469 12.10 -13.33 9.10
CA ALA A 469 11.79 -13.00 10.49
C ALA A 469 10.57 -12.08 10.61
N ASP A 470 10.37 -11.20 9.63
CA ASP A 470 9.27 -10.23 9.60
C ASP A 470 7.92 -10.92 9.34
N ASP A 471 7.93 -12.17 8.85
CA ASP A 471 6.73 -12.95 8.52
C ASP A 471 6.09 -13.62 9.76
N LEU A 472 6.86 -13.79 10.83
CA LEU A 472 6.44 -14.46 12.08
C LEU A 472 5.61 -13.57 13.00
N GLU A 473 5.56 -12.26 12.75
CA GLU A 473 4.83 -11.27 13.57
C GLU A 473 3.40 -10.99 13.05
N SER A 474 2.92 -11.72 12.03
CA SER A 474 1.65 -11.43 11.35
C SER A 474 0.40 -11.55 12.22
N GLY A 475 0.45 -12.31 13.32
CA GLY A 475 -0.72 -12.56 14.20
C GLY A 475 -1.86 -13.36 13.56
N VAL A 476 -1.74 -13.74 12.28
CA VAL A 476 -2.72 -14.53 11.53
C VAL A 476 -2.43 -16.02 11.73
N GLN A 477 -3.33 -16.74 12.40
CA GLN A 477 -3.16 -18.17 12.64
C GLN A 477 -3.08 -18.99 11.35
N GLY A 478 -2.12 -19.90 11.29
CA GLY A 478 -1.92 -20.81 10.15
C GLY A 478 -1.20 -20.19 8.95
N LEU A 479 -0.84 -18.90 9.01
CA LEU A 479 -0.11 -18.24 7.92
C LEU A 479 1.37 -18.64 7.98
N THR A 480 1.80 -19.46 7.02
CA THR A 480 3.19 -19.92 6.91
C THR A 480 4.01 -19.04 5.96
N ALA A 481 5.34 -19.07 6.06
CA ALA A 481 6.22 -18.39 5.09
C ALA A 481 5.94 -18.81 3.63
N SER A 482 5.55 -20.07 3.41
CA SER A 482 5.14 -20.58 2.09
C SER A 482 3.85 -19.91 1.60
N ALA A 483 2.87 -19.73 2.48
CA ALA A 483 1.63 -19.03 2.16
C ALA A 483 1.88 -17.55 1.83
N ILE A 484 2.77 -16.88 2.57
CA ILE A 484 3.17 -15.49 2.31
C ILE A 484 3.84 -15.36 0.93
N ARG A 485 4.76 -16.27 0.59
CA ARG A 485 5.35 -16.33 -0.76
C ARG A 485 4.28 -16.53 -1.84
N GLY A 486 3.26 -17.33 -1.55
CA GLY A 486 2.08 -17.49 -2.41
C GLY A 486 1.32 -16.17 -2.61
N LEU A 487 1.06 -15.41 -1.54
CA LEU A 487 0.37 -14.12 -1.61
C LEU A 487 1.14 -13.07 -2.44
N PHE A 488 2.46 -12.99 -2.29
CA PHE A 488 3.30 -12.14 -3.13
C PHE A 488 3.19 -12.54 -4.61
N ARG A 489 3.33 -13.83 -4.90
CA ARG A 489 3.22 -14.37 -6.26
C ARG A 489 1.85 -14.07 -6.88
N ASP A 490 0.77 -14.30 -6.14
CA ASP A 490 -0.60 -14.08 -6.62
C ASP A 490 -0.87 -12.59 -6.88
N SER A 491 -0.14 -11.70 -6.19
CA SER A 491 -0.14 -10.25 -6.42
C SER A 491 0.80 -9.79 -7.55
N GLY A 492 1.49 -10.70 -8.23
CA GLY A 492 2.48 -10.39 -9.27
C GLY A 492 3.84 -9.90 -8.75
N LEU A 493 4.06 -9.93 -7.43
CA LEU A 493 5.30 -9.50 -6.79
C LEU A 493 6.33 -10.65 -6.77
N ILE A 494 7.56 -10.34 -7.17
CA ILE A 494 8.67 -11.29 -7.19
C ILE A 494 9.43 -11.17 -5.86
N GLN A 495 9.02 -11.95 -4.86
CA GLN A 495 9.70 -11.98 -3.57
C GLN A 495 11.05 -12.70 -3.67
N VAL A 496 12.07 -12.10 -3.07
CA VAL A 496 13.42 -12.66 -2.94
C VAL A 496 13.91 -12.58 -1.49
N ASP A 497 14.81 -13.49 -1.13
CA ASP A 497 15.29 -13.64 0.25
C ASP A 497 16.50 -12.74 0.57
N SER A 498 17.14 -12.15 -0.46
CA SER A 498 18.34 -11.35 -0.29
C SER A 498 18.46 -10.22 -1.32
N ILE A 499 19.24 -9.18 -0.98
CA ILE A 499 19.62 -8.09 -1.91
C ILE A 499 20.37 -8.65 -3.12
N THR A 500 21.20 -9.68 -2.90
CA THR A 500 21.92 -10.37 -3.96
C THR A 500 20.96 -11.00 -4.98
N ASP A 501 19.94 -11.71 -4.51
CA ASP A 501 18.88 -12.28 -5.35
C ASP A 501 18.04 -11.21 -6.06
N MET A 502 17.81 -10.08 -5.40
CA MET A 502 17.10 -8.93 -6.00
C MET A 502 17.83 -8.45 -7.24
N PHE A 503 19.13 -8.17 -7.13
CA PHE A 503 19.93 -7.70 -8.26
C PHE A 503 20.08 -8.75 -9.36
N ASP A 504 20.24 -10.02 -9.00
CA ASP A 504 20.30 -11.13 -9.96
C ASP A 504 19.06 -11.24 -10.82
N THR A 505 17.90 -11.12 -10.15
CA THR A 505 16.59 -11.20 -10.78
C THR A 505 16.31 -9.94 -11.59
N ALA A 506 16.63 -8.77 -11.03
CA ALA A 506 16.47 -7.46 -11.68
C ALA A 506 17.29 -7.33 -12.96
N THR A 507 18.54 -7.78 -12.95
CA THR A 507 19.43 -7.70 -14.13
C THR A 507 18.86 -8.53 -15.28
N LEU A 508 18.36 -9.74 -14.99
CA LEU A 508 17.70 -10.56 -16.00
C LEU A 508 16.45 -9.86 -16.56
N LEU A 509 15.56 -9.39 -15.68
CA LEU A 509 14.31 -8.75 -16.07
C LEU A 509 14.50 -7.44 -16.85
N ALA A 510 15.58 -6.70 -16.57
CA ALA A 510 15.89 -5.45 -17.23
C ALA A 510 16.43 -5.64 -18.66
N TYR A 511 17.20 -6.70 -18.90
CA TYR A 511 18.00 -6.82 -20.13
C TYR A 511 17.69 -8.05 -20.99
N GLN A 512 16.94 -9.03 -20.49
CA GLN A 512 16.56 -10.25 -21.22
C GLN A 512 15.04 -10.37 -21.39
N PRO A 513 14.55 -11.08 -22.43
CA PRO A 513 13.13 -11.40 -22.56
C PRO A 513 12.68 -12.40 -21.47
N LEU A 514 11.38 -12.47 -21.21
CA LEU A 514 10.83 -13.42 -20.25
C LEU A 514 10.84 -14.86 -20.82
N PRO A 515 11.11 -15.88 -19.99
CA PRO A 515 10.99 -17.27 -20.42
C PRO A 515 9.53 -17.62 -20.78
N ALA A 516 9.32 -18.23 -21.95
CA ALA A 516 7.99 -18.75 -22.35
C ALA A 516 7.60 -20.05 -21.62
N GLY A 517 8.55 -20.69 -20.94
CA GLY A 517 8.37 -21.95 -20.24
C GLY A 517 9.61 -22.29 -19.41
N GLY A 518 9.77 -23.55 -19.00
CA GLY A 518 10.93 -23.99 -18.23
C GLY A 518 11.70 -25.13 -18.85
N ARG A 519 11.86 -25.13 -20.16
CA ARG A 519 12.80 -25.99 -20.88
C ARG A 519 14.13 -25.28 -21.04
N LEU A 520 15.10 -25.62 -20.19
CA LEU A 520 16.44 -25.04 -20.19
C LEU A 520 17.36 -25.82 -21.12
N ALA A 521 18.12 -25.10 -21.94
CA ALA A 521 19.30 -25.64 -22.57
C ALA A 521 20.58 -25.13 -21.89
N ILE A 522 21.58 -25.99 -21.78
CA ILE A 522 22.87 -25.67 -21.18
C ILE A 522 23.94 -25.85 -22.24
N VAL A 523 24.75 -24.82 -22.50
CA VAL A 523 25.84 -24.85 -23.48
C VAL A 523 27.11 -24.39 -22.79
N GLY A 524 28.19 -25.16 -22.84
CA GLY A 524 29.44 -24.69 -22.25
C GLY A 524 30.62 -25.64 -22.37
N ASN A 525 31.75 -25.22 -21.81
CA ASN A 525 33.03 -25.94 -21.89
C ASN A 525 33.39 -26.72 -20.60
N SER A 526 32.46 -26.82 -19.65
CA SER A 526 32.65 -27.51 -18.38
C SER A 526 31.45 -28.38 -18.02
N THR A 527 31.60 -29.70 -18.16
CA THR A 527 30.59 -30.68 -17.78
C THR A 527 30.18 -30.55 -16.31
N ALA A 528 31.13 -30.26 -15.42
CA ALA A 528 30.88 -30.21 -13.98
C ALA A 528 29.94 -29.05 -13.61
N VAL A 529 30.23 -27.86 -14.13
CA VAL A 529 29.39 -26.67 -13.89
C VAL A 529 28.04 -26.80 -14.61
N GLY A 530 28.04 -27.36 -15.83
CA GLY A 530 26.80 -27.65 -16.55
C GLY A 530 25.87 -28.63 -15.80
N ARG A 531 26.43 -29.64 -15.13
CA ARG A 531 25.66 -30.57 -14.28
C ARG A 531 25.06 -29.88 -13.06
N LEU A 532 25.80 -29.01 -12.37
CA LEU A 532 25.26 -28.23 -11.25
C LEU A 532 24.07 -27.36 -11.69
N GLY A 533 24.18 -26.71 -12.85
CA GLY A 533 23.06 -25.96 -13.45
C GLY A 533 21.86 -26.86 -13.77
N GLY A 534 22.11 -28.02 -14.36
CA GLY A 534 21.05 -28.99 -14.69
C GLY A 534 20.34 -29.56 -13.47
N ASP A 535 21.07 -29.86 -12.40
CA ASP A 535 20.51 -30.39 -11.15
C ASP A 535 19.70 -29.31 -10.42
N SER A 536 20.19 -28.08 -10.35
CA SER A 536 19.44 -26.94 -9.82
C SER A 536 18.16 -26.67 -10.62
N ALA A 537 18.23 -26.75 -11.95
CA ALA A 537 17.06 -26.58 -12.81
C ALA A 537 15.97 -27.60 -12.47
N ARG A 538 16.32 -28.88 -12.37
CA ARG A 538 15.36 -29.95 -12.02
C ARG A 538 14.75 -29.76 -10.64
N LEU A 539 15.56 -29.40 -9.64
CA LEU A 539 15.09 -29.17 -8.26
C LEU A 539 14.08 -28.01 -8.18
N GLN A 540 14.17 -27.03 -9.07
CA GLN A 540 13.30 -25.85 -9.08
C GLN A 540 12.16 -25.92 -10.12
N GLY A 541 11.96 -27.08 -10.76
CA GLY A 541 10.83 -27.33 -11.67
C GLY A 541 11.10 -27.01 -13.13
N PHE A 542 12.35 -26.77 -13.52
CA PHE A 542 12.76 -26.71 -14.92
C PHE A 542 13.13 -28.11 -15.43
N THR A 543 12.98 -28.31 -16.73
CA THR A 543 13.47 -29.48 -17.44
C THR A 543 14.72 -29.10 -18.22
N VAL A 544 15.72 -29.98 -18.24
CA VAL A 544 16.91 -29.78 -19.08
C VAL A 544 16.60 -30.41 -20.44
N ALA A 545 16.21 -29.58 -21.41
CA ALA A 545 15.86 -30.02 -22.76
C ALA A 545 17.11 -30.45 -23.54
N GLN A 546 18.21 -29.75 -23.36
CA GLN A 546 19.47 -30.03 -24.04
C GLN A 546 20.67 -29.64 -23.17
N SER A 547 21.74 -30.42 -23.28
CA SER A 547 23.03 -30.09 -22.67
C SER A 547 24.13 -30.34 -23.70
N VAL A 548 24.83 -29.27 -24.11
CA VAL A 548 25.90 -29.29 -25.09
C VAL A 548 27.21 -29.00 -24.38
N ASP A 549 28.06 -30.02 -24.28
CA ASP A 549 29.41 -29.91 -23.74
C ASP A 549 30.40 -29.75 -24.90
N LEU A 550 31.02 -28.57 -24.99
CA LEU A 550 32.00 -28.21 -26.00
C LEU A 550 33.41 -28.66 -25.62
N GLY A 551 33.63 -29.06 -24.36
CA GLY A 551 34.93 -29.43 -23.81
C GLY A 551 35.85 -28.23 -23.57
N ALA A 552 36.86 -28.43 -22.72
CA ALA A 552 37.76 -27.36 -22.25
C ALA A 552 38.58 -26.67 -23.36
N GLY A 553 38.73 -27.30 -24.53
CA GLY A 553 39.45 -26.76 -25.69
C GLY A 553 38.58 -26.05 -26.72
N ALA A 554 37.29 -25.83 -26.42
CA ALA A 554 36.35 -25.17 -27.31
C ALA A 554 36.83 -23.76 -27.71
N LEU A 555 36.69 -23.42 -28.99
CA LEU A 555 37.00 -22.09 -29.53
C LEU A 555 35.76 -21.18 -29.45
N PRO A 556 35.92 -19.84 -29.57
CA PRO A 556 34.80 -18.91 -29.58
C PRO A 556 33.72 -19.24 -30.63
N GLU A 557 34.12 -19.65 -31.84
CA GLU A 557 33.16 -20.02 -32.89
C GLU A 557 32.34 -21.28 -32.55
N ASP A 558 32.88 -22.20 -31.74
CA ASP A 558 32.14 -23.38 -31.27
C ASP A 558 31.01 -22.95 -30.33
N PHE A 559 31.27 -22.00 -29.42
CA PHE A 559 30.25 -21.38 -28.58
C PHE A 559 29.19 -20.68 -29.43
N ARG A 560 29.61 -19.88 -30.42
CA ARG A 560 28.70 -19.15 -31.29
C ARG A 560 27.75 -20.10 -32.02
N ALA A 561 28.28 -21.13 -32.66
CA ALA A 561 27.50 -22.09 -33.43
C ALA A 561 26.53 -22.89 -32.55
N ALA A 562 27.00 -23.37 -31.39
CA ALA A 562 26.16 -24.16 -30.48
C ALA A 562 25.04 -23.34 -29.84
N ILE A 563 25.31 -22.10 -29.42
CA ILE A 563 24.29 -21.21 -28.85
C ILE A 563 23.25 -20.85 -29.92
N ALA A 564 23.69 -20.48 -31.14
CA ALA A 564 22.78 -20.14 -32.23
C ALA A 564 21.83 -21.30 -32.60
N ASP A 565 22.36 -22.53 -32.66
CA ASP A 565 21.55 -23.74 -32.89
C ASP A 565 20.51 -23.96 -31.77
N VAL A 566 20.94 -23.88 -30.51
CA VAL A 566 20.09 -24.13 -29.35
C VAL A 566 19.00 -23.06 -29.21
N VAL A 567 19.34 -21.78 -29.40
CA VAL A 567 18.38 -20.66 -29.31
C VAL A 567 17.28 -20.81 -30.39
N ALA A 568 17.61 -21.35 -31.56
CA ALA A 568 16.65 -21.52 -32.65
C ALA A 568 15.62 -22.67 -32.43
N ARG A 569 15.85 -23.58 -31.48
CA ARG A 569 15.00 -24.77 -31.28
C ARG A 569 13.73 -24.47 -30.49
N ASP A 570 12.56 -24.84 -31.02
CA ASP A 570 11.27 -24.64 -30.36
C ASP A 570 11.12 -25.45 -29.06
N GLU A 571 11.97 -26.45 -28.83
CA GLU A 571 12.03 -27.23 -27.59
C GLU A 571 12.72 -26.51 -26.42
N VAL A 572 13.28 -25.32 -26.65
CA VAL A 572 14.07 -24.56 -25.68
C VAL A 572 13.38 -23.24 -25.37
N ASP A 573 13.20 -22.94 -24.07
CA ASP A 573 12.62 -21.70 -23.56
C ASP A 573 13.67 -20.75 -22.97
N SER A 574 14.84 -21.24 -22.58
CA SER A 574 15.93 -20.47 -21.97
C SER A 574 17.27 -21.13 -22.19
N VAL A 575 18.35 -20.34 -22.22
CA VAL A 575 19.72 -20.85 -22.42
C VAL A 575 20.65 -20.40 -21.30
N LEU A 576 21.32 -21.35 -20.66
CA LEU A 576 22.42 -21.12 -19.72
C LEU A 576 23.75 -21.41 -20.42
N THR A 577 24.58 -20.38 -20.55
CA THR A 577 25.93 -20.49 -21.10
C THR A 577 26.96 -20.64 -19.97
N VAL A 578 27.81 -21.66 -20.07
CA VAL A 578 28.81 -22.00 -19.05
C VAL A 578 30.20 -21.81 -19.64
N PHE A 579 30.94 -20.84 -19.12
CA PHE A 579 32.32 -20.58 -19.54
C PHE A 579 33.26 -20.60 -18.33
N VAL A 580 34.13 -21.60 -18.32
CA VAL A 580 35.27 -21.69 -17.39
C VAL A 580 36.54 -21.41 -18.19
N PRO A 581 37.33 -20.37 -17.85
CA PRO A 581 38.46 -19.95 -18.68
C PRO A 581 39.55 -21.04 -18.71
N PRO A 582 39.96 -21.52 -19.91
CA PRO A 582 41.14 -22.35 -20.04
C PRO A 582 42.42 -21.53 -19.76
N VAL A 583 43.50 -22.20 -19.37
CA VAL A 583 44.80 -21.55 -19.10
C VAL A 583 45.28 -20.79 -20.34
N ALA A 584 45.65 -19.52 -20.18
CA ALA A 584 46.20 -18.65 -21.23
C ALA A 584 45.26 -18.42 -22.44
N THR A 585 44.01 -18.04 -22.18
CA THR A 585 43.04 -17.64 -23.22
C THR A 585 42.60 -16.18 -23.05
N GLU A 586 42.21 -15.53 -24.17
CA GLU A 586 41.62 -14.19 -24.18
C GLU A 586 40.09 -14.30 -24.01
N PRO A 587 39.52 -13.88 -22.87
CA PRO A 587 38.09 -14.06 -22.59
C PRO A 587 37.17 -13.23 -23.50
N ASP A 588 37.63 -12.07 -23.97
CA ASP A 588 36.80 -11.12 -24.73
C ASP A 588 36.27 -11.72 -26.04
N ALA A 589 37.06 -12.56 -26.71
CA ALA A 589 36.62 -13.25 -27.92
C ALA A 589 35.46 -14.23 -27.65
N TYR A 590 35.43 -14.88 -26.49
CA TYR A 590 34.31 -15.74 -26.09
C TYR A 590 33.08 -14.94 -25.71
N ALA A 591 33.25 -13.83 -25.01
CA ALA A 591 32.16 -12.94 -24.68
C ALA A 591 31.49 -12.38 -25.95
N GLU A 592 32.29 -11.95 -26.93
CA GLU A 592 31.83 -11.54 -28.27
C GLU A 592 31.02 -12.64 -28.95
N ALA A 593 31.56 -13.87 -29.00
CA ALA A 593 30.90 -14.99 -29.65
C ALA A 593 29.55 -15.35 -29.01
N ILE A 594 29.49 -15.35 -27.67
CA ILE A 594 28.26 -15.60 -26.91
C ILE A 594 27.24 -14.48 -27.18
N ARG A 595 27.67 -13.21 -27.11
CA ARG A 595 26.83 -12.04 -27.35
C ARG A 595 26.28 -12.01 -28.78
N ALA A 596 27.12 -12.29 -29.77
CA ALA A 596 26.74 -12.35 -31.17
C ALA A 596 25.74 -13.49 -31.47
N ALA A 597 25.86 -14.63 -30.79
CA ALA A 597 24.94 -15.75 -30.96
C ALA A 597 23.56 -15.52 -30.31
N ALA A 598 23.51 -14.76 -29.22
CA ALA A 598 22.27 -14.40 -28.54
C ALA A 598 21.58 -13.16 -29.13
N ALA A 599 22.23 -12.45 -30.06
CA ALA A 599 21.72 -11.21 -30.63
C ALA A 599 20.34 -11.42 -31.28
N GLY A 600 19.35 -10.63 -30.85
CA GLY A 600 17.97 -10.73 -31.36
C GLY A 600 17.18 -11.95 -30.87
N SER A 601 17.71 -12.74 -29.92
CA SER A 601 16.99 -13.86 -29.33
C SER A 601 15.69 -13.40 -28.64
N SER A 602 14.59 -14.10 -28.91
CA SER A 602 13.33 -13.97 -28.16
C SER A 602 13.33 -14.76 -26.84
N LYS A 603 14.38 -15.55 -26.60
CA LYS A 603 14.56 -16.39 -25.41
C LYS A 603 15.65 -15.84 -24.51
N PRO A 604 15.48 -15.87 -23.17
CA PRO A 604 16.50 -15.39 -22.26
C PRO A 604 17.76 -16.24 -22.35
N VAL A 605 18.90 -15.54 -22.48
CA VAL A 605 20.24 -16.12 -22.41
C VAL A 605 20.92 -15.57 -21.16
N VAL A 606 21.42 -16.46 -20.31
CA VAL A 606 22.16 -16.14 -19.09
C VAL A 606 23.52 -16.83 -19.12
N SER A 607 24.50 -16.36 -18.34
CA SER A 607 25.85 -16.93 -18.33
C SER A 607 26.43 -17.16 -16.94
N THR A 608 27.45 -18.00 -16.84
CA THR A 608 28.39 -18.05 -15.70
C THR A 608 29.79 -17.69 -16.17
N PHE A 609 29.93 -16.56 -16.86
CA PHE A 609 31.15 -16.16 -17.54
C PHE A 609 32.19 -15.65 -16.54
N LEU A 610 33.34 -16.33 -16.42
CA LEU A 610 34.43 -15.97 -15.48
C LEU A 610 34.00 -15.86 -14.00
N ALA A 611 32.88 -16.47 -13.63
CA ALA A 611 32.20 -16.22 -12.35
C ALA A 611 31.93 -14.72 -12.08
N GLY A 612 31.86 -13.90 -13.14
CA GLY A 612 31.47 -12.50 -13.07
C GLY A 612 30.01 -12.35 -12.65
N GLU A 613 29.70 -11.25 -11.96
CA GLU A 613 28.39 -10.98 -11.39
C GLU A 613 27.79 -9.72 -12.02
N GLY A 614 26.53 -9.80 -12.45
CA GLY A 614 25.80 -8.68 -13.05
C GLY A 614 25.99 -8.64 -14.57
N LEU A 615 26.40 -7.49 -15.11
CA LEU A 615 26.67 -7.27 -16.53
C LEU A 615 28.17 -7.10 -16.80
N PRO A 616 28.89 -8.16 -17.22
CA PRO A 616 30.27 -8.04 -17.66
C PRO A 616 30.39 -7.21 -18.94
N GLU A 617 31.46 -6.42 -19.07
CA GLU A 617 31.68 -5.50 -20.19
C GLU A 617 31.59 -6.22 -21.56
N GLY A 618 32.28 -7.35 -21.74
CA GLY A 618 32.24 -8.11 -23.00
C GLY A 618 30.88 -8.74 -23.35
N LEU A 619 29.97 -8.87 -22.39
CA LEU A 619 28.62 -9.40 -22.57
C LEU A 619 27.54 -8.31 -22.60
N THR A 620 27.94 -7.06 -22.41
CA THR A 620 27.04 -5.90 -22.39
C THR A 620 26.90 -5.31 -23.78
N ILE A 621 25.67 -5.01 -24.19
CA ILE A 621 25.38 -4.25 -25.41
C ILE A 621 25.07 -2.83 -24.95
N THR A 622 25.86 -1.85 -25.39
CA THR A 622 25.59 -0.44 -25.10
C THR A 622 24.84 0.21 -26.25
N ASP A 623 23.97 1.17 -25.91
CA ASP A 623 23.37 2.07 -26.90
C ASP A 623 24.32 3.21 -27.28
N GLU A 624 23.87 4.12 -28.16
CA GLU A 624 24.64 5.27 -28.62
C GLU A 624 25.11 6.20 -27.49
N SER A 625 24.44 6.16 -26.34
CA SER A 625 24.78 6.95 -25.14
C SER A 625 25.73 6.22 -24.18
N GLY A 626 26.13 4.99 -24.51
CA GLY A 626 27.00 4.17 -23.67
C GLY A 626 26.27 3.43 -22.54
N VAL A 627 24.94 3.40 -22.56
CA VAL A 627 24.11 2.78 -21.52
C VAL A 627 23.77 1.34 -21.91
N ALA A 628 23.74 0.42 -20.93
CA ALA A 628 23.37 -0.96 -21.17
C ALA A 628 21.96 -1.07 -21.77
N SER A 629 21.84 -1.87 -22.82
CA SER A 629 20.62 -2.04 -23.62
C SER A 629 20.10 -3.48 -23.56
N ARG A 630 18.86 -3.68 -24.03
CA ARG A 630 18.24 -5.01 -24.10
C ARG A 630 19.06 -5.93 -25.00
N GLY A 631 19.17 -7.19 -24.60
CA GLY A 631 20.06 -8.18 -25.22
C GLY A 631 21.40 -8.34 -24.49
N SER A 632 21.75 -7.45 -23.55
CA SER A 632 22.91 -7.63 -22.68
C SER A 632 22.75 -8.89 -21.83
N ILE A 633 23.79 -9.74 -21.78
CA ILE A 633 23.70 -11.07 -21.17
C ILE A 633 24.18 -11.00 -19.71
N PRO A 634 23.30 -11.23 -18.72
CA PRO A 634 23.71 -11.29 -17.33
C PRO A 634 24.62 -12.49 -17.06
N SER A 635 25.62 -12.28 -16.21
CA SER A 635 26.49 -13.32 -15.69
C SER A 635 26.30 -13.50 -14.19
N TYR A 636 26.40 -14.77 -13.78
CA TYR A 636 26.25 -15.20 -12.40
C TYR A 636 27.50 -15.97 -11.96
N PRO A 637 27.91 -15.83 -10.68
CA PRO A 637 29.08 -16.56 -10.18
C PRO A 637 28.86 -18.07 -10.15
N TYR A 638 27.61 -18.50 -10.02
CA TYR A 638 27.22 -19.91 -9.92
C TYR A 638 25.98 -20.19 -10.77
N PRO A 639 25.88 -21.37 -11.42
CA PRO A 639 24.75 -21.70 -12.28
C PRO A 639 23.43 -21.79 -11.52
N GLU A 640 23.45 -22.13 -10.24
CA GLU A 640 22.27 -22.19 -9.38
C GLU A 640 21.60 -20.82 -9.23
N ARG A 641 22.38 -19.74 -9.21
CA ARG A 641 21.87 -18.36 -9.13
C ARG A 641 21.23 -17.95 -10.46
N ALA A 642 21.87 -18.28 -11.58
CA ALA A 642 21.32 -18.06 -12.91
C ALA A 642 19.96 -18.78 -13.10
N VAL A 643 19.90 -20.05 -12.70
CA VAL A 643 18.67 -20.86 -12.72
C VAL A 643 17.60 -20.25 -11.82
N SER A 644 17.96 -19.83 -10.59
CA SER A 644 17.00 -19.22 -9.66
C SER A 644 16.39 -17.93 -10.21
N ALA A 645 17.19 -17.10 -10.90
CA ALA A 645 16.68 -15.91 -11.58
C ALA A 645 15.72 -16.26 -12.73
N LEU A 646 16.06 -17.25 -13.56
CA LEU A 646 15.18 -17.76 -14.63
C LEU A 646 13.85 -18.30 -14.08
N VAL A 647 13.90 -19.04 -12.97
CA VAL A 647 12.70 -19.59 -12.31
C VAL A 647 11.76 -18.49 -11.84
N ARG A 648 12.31 -17.43 -11.25
CA ARG A 648 11.51 -16.26 -10.80
C ARG A 648 10.89 -15.53 -12.00
N ALA A 649 11.66 -15.32 -13.07
CA ALA A 649 11.17 -14.67 -14.29
C ALA A 649 10.09 -15.49 -15.01
N ARG A 650 10.24 -16.83 -15.08
CA ARG A 650 9.22 -17.72 -15.63
C ARG A 650 7.92 -17.64 -14.83
N ARG A 651 7.99 -17.70 -13.49
CA ARG A 651 6.80 -17.60 -12.63
C ARG A 651 6.07 -16.27 -12.80
N TYR A 652 6.82 -15.19 -13.01
CA TYR A 652 6.25 -13.89 -13.32
C TYR A 652 5.57 -13.88 -14.70
N ALA A 653 6.19 -14.49 -15.72
CA ALA A 653 5.58 -14.67 -17.04
C ALA A 653 4.26 -15.49 -16.97
N GLU A 654 4.27 -16.60 -16.23
CA GLU A 654 3.08 -17.43 -16.00
C GLU A 654 1.95 -16.67 -15.30
N TRP A 655 2.28 -15.71 -14.45
CA TRP A 655 1.28 -14.83 -13.81
C TRP A 655 0.76 -13.76 -14.78
N LEU A 656 1.62 -13.21 -15.64
CA LEU A 656 1.20 -12.25 -16.68
C LEU A 656 0.21 -12.88 -17.67
N ASP A 657 0.41 -14.14 -18.03
CA ASP A 657 -0.46 -14.89 -18.94
C ASP A 657 -1.85 -15.18 -18.36
N GLN A 658 -2.04 -15.04 -17.04
CA GLN A 658 -3.35 -15.20 -16.41
C GLN A 658 -4.21 -13.96 -16.68
N PRO A 659 -5.45 -14.12 -17.21
CA PRO A 659 -6.33 -13.00 -17.49
C PRO A 659 -6.61 -12.22 -16.19
N ALA A 660 -6.64 -10.90 -16.30
CA ALA A 660 -7.13 -10.07 -15.21
C ALA A 660 -8.66 -10.21 -15.18
N GLU A 661 -9.18 -10.93 -14.19
CA GLU A 661 -10.61 -11.01 -13.92
C GLU A 661 -10.99 -9.94 -12.90
N GLU A 662 -12.09 -9.24 -13.17
CA GLU A 662 -12.70 -8.36 -12.18
C GLU A 662 -13.34 -9.19 -11.05
N PRO A 663 -13.40 -8.65 -9.81
CA PRO A 663 -14.17 -9.25 -8.74
C PRO A 663 -15.63 -9.48 -9.16
N ALA A 664 -16.24 -10.54 -8.64
CA ALA A 664 -17.64 -10.84 -8.96
C ALA A 664 -18.59 -9.77 -8.38
N GLY A 665 -19.44 -9.20 -9.23
CA GLY A 665 -20.56 -8.35 -8.81
C GLY A 665 -21.80 -9.18 -8.48
N TYR A 666 -22.56 -8.73 -7.46
CA TYR A 666 -23.83 -9.32 -7.07
C TYR A 666 -24.89 -8.22 -6.97
N ASP A 667 -26.00 -8.40 -7.68
CA ASP A 667 -27.08 -7.41 -7.76
C ASP A 667 -28.05 -7.48 -6.55
N ASP A 668 -28.00 -8.57 -5.80
CA ASP A 668 -28.88 -8.85 -4.65
C ASP A 668 -28.31 -8.40 -3.30
N ILE A 669 -27.21 -7.62 -3.30
CA ILE A 669 -26.58 -7.07 -2.09
C ILE A 669 -27.24 -5.75 -1.67
N ASP A 670 -27.67 -5.68 -0.41
CA ASP A 670 -28.21 -4.47 0.22
C ASP A 670 -27.10 -3.70 0.97
N ARG A 671 -26.28 -2.97 0.19
CA ARG A 671 -25.14 -2.19 0.71
C ARG A 671 -25.57 -1.09 1.67
N ALA A 672 -26.69 -0.43 1.37
CA ALA A 672 -27.21 0.68 2.18
C ALA A 672 -27.56 0.19 3.59
N ARG A 673 -28.33 -0.89 3.69
CA ARG A 673 -28.67 -1.48 4.99
C ARG A 673 -27.47 -1.99 5.76
N ALA A 674 -26.48 -2.58 5.06
CA ALA A 674 -25.24 -3.02 5.69
C ALA A 674 -24.48 -1.84 6.30
N ARG A 675 -24.38 -0.72 5.58
CA ARG A 675 -23.70 0.49 6.02
C ARG A 675 -24.39 1.11 7.24
N ASP A 676 -25.71 1.30 7.19
CA ASP A 676 -26.50 1.81 8.32
C ASP A 676 -26.31 0.97 9.59
N LEU A 677 -26.28 -0.36 9.44
CA LEU A 677 -26.05 -1.28 10.55
C LEU A 677 -24.65 -1.11 11.13
N VAL A 678 -23.61 -1.09 10.29
CA VAL A 678 -22.22 -0.92 10.72
C VAL A 678 -22.03 0.43 11.41
N ASP A 679 -22.55 1.51 10.84
CA ASP A 679 -22.41 2.86 11.41
C ASP A 679 -23.06 2.96 12.79
N SER A 680 -24.28 2.42 12.94
CA SER A 680 -24.95 2.36 14.24
C SER A 680 -24.14 1.56 15.28
N LEU A 681 -23.57 0.43 14.88
CA LEU A 681 -22.76 -0.44 15.75
C LEU A 681 -21.43 0.22 16.13
N CYS A 682 -20.75 0.87 15.18
CA CYS A 682 -19.52 1.59 15.42
C CYS A 682 -19.75 2.83 16.30
N HIS A 683 -20.83 3.57 16.09
CA HIS A 683 -21.20 4.73 16.90
C HIS A 683 -21.47 4.32 18.36
N SER A 684 -22.25 3.25 18.56
CA SER A 684 -22.53 2.72 19.91
C SER A 684 -21.31 2.12 20.63
N ASN A 685 -20.23 1.83 19.90
CA ASN A 685 -18.97 1.29 20.43
C ASN A 685 -17.77 2.23 20.24
N ALA A 686 -18.03 3.53 20.09
CA ALA A 686 -16.99 4.53 19.87
C ALA A 686 -15.86 4.44 20.93
N GLY A 687 -14.61 4.57 20.48
CA GLY A 687 -13.41 4.50 21.33
C GLY A 687 -12.84 3.11 21.57
N ARG A 688 -13.47 2.03 21.09
CA ARG A 688 -12.91 0.67 21.13
C ARG A 688 -12.08 0.36 19.88
N GLU A 689 -10.92 -0.29 20.04
CA GLU A 689 -10.08 -0.72 18.90
C GLU A 689 -10.67 -1.90 18.12
N SER A 690 -11.46 -2.74 18.79
CA SER A 690 -12.20 -3.85 18.18
C SER A 690 -13.31 -4.32 19.13
N PHE A 691 -14.43 -4.79 18.60
CA PHE A 691 -15.54 -5.36 19.37
C PHE A 691 -16.22 -6.50 18.61
N GLU A 692 -16.72 -7.51 19.33
CA GLU A 692 -17.43 -8.66 18.75
C GLU A 692 -18.91 -8.36 18.57
N LEU A 693 -19.47 -8.75 17.43
CA LEU A 693 -20.91 -8.65 17.17
C LEU A 693 -21.68 -9.78 17.85
N THR A 694 -22.87 -9.47 18.35
CA THR A 694 -23.82 -10.49 18.81
C THR A 694 -24.32 -11.33 17.62
N GLN A 695 -24.76 -12.56 17.86
CA GLN A 695 -25.17 -13.45 16.78
C GLN A 695 -26.34 -12.91 15.94
N GLY A 696 -27.26 -12.13 16.54
CA GLY A 696 -28.32 -11.45 15.79
C GLY A 696 -27.81 -10.34 14.87
N GLN A 697 -26.80 -9.59 15.31
CA GLN A 697 -26.12 -8.57 14.50
C GLN A 697 -25.30 -9.22 13.37
N VAL A 698 -24.58 -10.30 13.65
CA VAL A 698 -23.85 -11.08 12.63
C VAL A 698 -24.81 -11.57 11.55
N ARG A 699 -25.94 -12.19 11.94
CA ARG A 699 -26.97 -12.64 10.99
C ARG A 699 -27.47 -11.48 10.13
N SER A 700 -27.84 -10.36 10.76
CA SER A 700 -28.38 -9.19 10.05
C SER A 700 -27.39 -8.62 9.02
N LEU A 701 -26.10 -8.59 9.37
CA LEU A 701 -25.05 -8.12 8.47
C LEU A 701 -24.81 -9.09 7.30
N LEU A 702 -24.69 -10.39 7.57
CA LEU A 702 -24.45 -11.40 6.54
C LEU A 702 -25.64 -11.53 5.56
N GLU A 703 -26.88 -11.40 6.04
CA GLU A 703 -28.08 -11.40 5.19
C GLU A 703 -28.08 -10.26 4.16
N CYS A 704 -27.48 -9.09 4.48
CA CYS A 704 -27.35 -7.99 3.51
C CYS A 704 -26.49 -8.36 2.30
N TYR A 705 -25.63 -9.38 2.41
CA TYR A 705 -24.78 -9.89 1.33
C TYR A 705 -25.28 -11.22 0.75
N GLY A 706 -26.50 -11.63 1.07
CA GLY A 706 -27.07 -12.92 0.65
C GLY A 706 -26.46 -14.13 1.37
N VAL A 707 -25.75 -13.94 2.48
CA VAL A 707 -25.14 -15.02 3.26
C VAL A 707 -26.03 -15.40 4.44
N GLY A 708 -26.80 -16.49 4.27
CA GLY A 708 -27.70 -17.00 5.31
C GLY A 708 -26.99 -17.89 6.34
N ILE A 709 -27.27 -17.66 7.63
CA ILE A 709 -26.95 -18.61 8.71
C ILE A 709 -28.14 -19.53 8.92
N VAL A 710 -27.90 -20.84 9.05
CA VAL A 710 -28.95 -21.84 9.30
C VAL A 710 -29.75 -21.48 10.54
N ASP A 711 -31.07 -21.46 10.40
CA ASP A 711 -31.99 -20.98 11.41
C ASP A 711 -31.81 -21.66 12.76
N TYR A 712 -31.73 -20.83 13.80
CA TYR A 712 -31.61 -21.25 15.17
C TYR A 712 -32.46 -20.38 16.10
N ARG A 713 -32.69 -20.88 17.31
CA ARG A 713 -33.30 -20.17 18.43
C ARG A 713 -32.45 -20.39 19.68
N VAL A 714 -32.38 -19.38 20.52
CA VAL A 714 -31.71 -19.47 21.82
C VAL A 714 -32.75 -19.91 22.85
N ALA A 715 -32.48 -21.00 23.55
CA ALA A 715 -33.33 -21.49 24.62
C ALA A 715 -32.58 -21.46 25.96
N ALA A 716 -33.22 -20.90 26.98
CA ALA A 716 -32.74 -20.86 28.36
C ALA A 716 -33.35 -21.97 29.24
N GLY A 717 -34.24 -22.80 28.67
CA GLY A 717 -34.86 -23.91 29.37
C GLY A 717 -35.45 -24.96 28.44
N VAL A 718 -35.72 -26.13 29.01
CA VAL A 718 -36.16 -27.35 28.33
C VAL A 718 -37.43 -27.12 27.48
N GLU A 719 -38.45 -26.47 28.01
CA GLU A 719 -39.70 -26.21 27.26
C GLU A 719 -39.52 -25.17 26.15
N GLN A 720 -38.70 -24.14 26.39
CA GLN A 720 -38.37 -23.17 25.35
C GLN A 720 -37.62 -23.84 24.19
N ALA A 721 -36.75 -24.81 24.49
CA ALA A 721 -36.04 -25.58 23.48
C ALA A 721 -36.98 -26.48 22.66
N ALA A 722 -37.95 -27.12 23.30
CA ALA A 722 -38.96 -27.92 22.61
C ALA A 722 -39.83 -27.06 21.68
N MET A 723 -40.33 -25.90 22.16
CA MET A 723 -41.10 -24.96 21.34
C MET A 723 -40.29 -24.43 20.15
N ALA A 724 -39.02 -24.08 20.38
CA ALA A 724 -38.11 -23.68 19.31
C ALA A 724 -37.92 -24.78 18.25
N ALA A 725 -37.83 -26.04 18.68
CA ALA A 725 -37.69 -27.17 17.75
C ALA A 725 -38.97 -27.39 16.91
N GLU A 726 -40.15 -27.22 17.52
CA GLU A 726 -41.43 -27.28 16.78
C GLU A 726 -41.54 -26.16 15.75
N GLU A 727 -41.10 -24.94 16.09
CA GLU A 727 -41.07 -23.79 15.18
C GLU A 727 -40.10 -24.00 14.00
N LEU A 728 -38.89 -24.50 14.28
CA LEU A 728 -37.84 -24.71 13.28
C LEU A 728 -38.10 -25.92 12.37
N GLY A 729 -38.88 -26.90 12.86
CA GLY A 729 -39.13 -28.18 12.21
C GLY A 729 -38.00 -29.19 12.41
N TYR A 730 -38.38 -30.46 12.57
CA TYR A 730 -37.44 -31.58 12.77
C TYR A 730 -36.80 -32.07 11.47
N PRO A 731 -35.57 -32.62 11.50
CA PRO A 731 -34.71 -32.78 12.69
C PRO A 731 -33.94 -31.51 13.08
N VAL A 732 -33.65 -31.38 14.38
CA VAL A 732 -32.88 -30.26 14.95
C VAL A 732 -31.65 -30.74 15.72
N ALA A 733 -30.75 -29.82 16.04
CA ALA A 733 -29.62 -30.01 16.92
C ALA A 733 -29.68 -29.08 18.12
N VAL A 734 -29.20 -29.55 19.28
CA VAL A 734 -28.99 -28.72 20.47
C VAL A 734 -27.50 -28.55 20.71
N LYS A 735 -27.02 -27.30 20.82
CA LYS A 735 -25.59 -26.94 20.84
C LYS A 735 -25.24 -25.98 21.97
N ALA A 736 -24.11 -26.20 22.63
CA ALA A 736 -23.50 -25.22 23.52
C ALA A 736 -22.59 -24.25 22.76
N MET A 737 -22.74 -22.95 23.03
CA MET A 737 -22.04 -21.89 22.28
C MET A 737 -20.76 -21.39 22.95
N GLY A 738 -20.45 -21.86 24.16
CA GLY A 738 -19.20 -21.49 24.84
C GLY A 738 -17.99 -21.91 24.00
N GLU A 739 -16.99 -21.04 23.89
CA GLU A 739 -15.80 -21.23 23.04
C GLU A 739 -15.11 -22.58 23.30
N LYS A 740 -14.99 -22.98 24.58
CA LYS A 740 -14.43 -24.28 24.99
C LYS A 740 -15.17 -25.53 24.49
N TRP A 741 -16.43 -25.39 24.07
CA TRP A 741 -17.28 -26.50 23.61
C TRP A 741 -17.38 -26.57 22.09
N ARG A 742 -17.31 -25.42 21.40
CA ARG A 742 -17.47 -25.33 19.94
C ARG A 742 -16.35 -26.02 19.16
N THR A 743 -15.12 -25.95 19.66
CA THR A 743 -13.92 -26.43 18.95
C THR A 743 -13.54 -27.87 19.31
N ARG A 744 -14.33 -28.55 20.15
CA ARG A 744 -14.02 -29.93 20.56
C ARG A 744 -14.37 -30.92 19.48
N SER A 745 -13.41 -31.77 19.13
CA SER A 745 -13.57 -32.84 18.13
C SER A 745 -14.45 -33.99 18.59
N ASP A 746 -14.68 -34.15 19.90
CA ASP A 746 -15.46 -35.25 20.48
C ASP A 746 -16.98 -35.03 20.46
N GLN A 747 -17.45 -33.91 19.88
CA GLN A 747 -18.87 -33.54 19.79
C GLN A 747 -19.59 -33.48 21.15
N SER A 748 -18.86 -33.43 22.27
CA SER A 748 -19.45 -33.43 23.62
C SER A 748 -20.40 -32.24 23.86
N GLY A 749 -20.16 -31.11 23.19
CA GLY A 749 -20.96 -29.89 23.24
C GLY A 749 -22.15 -29.83 22.28
N VAL A 750 -22.53 -30.93 21.61
CA VAL A 750 -23.65 -30.96 20.66
C VAL A 750 -24.41 -32.28 20.70
N ARG A 751 -25.73 -32.22 20.44
CA ARG A 751 -26.56 -33.38 20.13
C ARG A 751 -27.25 -33.12 18.79
N LEU A 752 -27.11 -34.06 17.86
CA LEU A 752 -27.54 -33.95 16.47
C LEU A 752 -28.73 -34.89 16.21
N ASP A 753 -29.37 -34.73 15.05
CA ASP A 753 -30.40 -35.63 14.54
C ASP A 753 -31.58 -35.86 15.51
N LEU A 754 -32.00 -34.82 16.25
CA LEU A 754 -33.12 -34.88 17.19
C LEU A 754 -34.43 -34.75 16.40
N THR A 755 -35.26 -35.79 16.44
CA THR A 755 -36.44 -35.94 15.56
C THR A 755 -37.77 -35.63 16.21
N ASP A 756 -37.81 -35.42 17.53
CA ASP A 756 -39.02 -35.09 18.27
C ASP A 756 -38.73 -34.23 19.51
N ALA A 757 -39.81 -33.71 20.12
CA ALA A 757 -39.71 -32.84 21.28
C ALA A 757 -39.15 -33.55 22.52
N ALA A 758 -39.36 -34.85 22.68
CA ALA A 758 -38.84 -35.60 23.83
C ALA A 758 -37.32 -35.74 23.74
N ALA A 759 -36.80 -36.04 22.55
CA ALA A 759 -35.37 -36.08 22.26
C ALA A 759 -34.72 -34.71 22.51
N VAL A 760 -35.36 -33.61 22.11
CA VAL A 760 -34.87 -32.25 22.37
C VAL A 760 -34.82 -31.94 23.86
N ARG A 761 -35.87 -32.30 24.62
CA ARG A 761 -35.90 -32.07 26.07
C ARG A 761 -34.75 -32.80 26.78
N HIS A 762 -34.58 -34.08 26.46
CA HIS A 762 -33.49 -34.88 27.03
C HIS A 762 -32.12 -34.35 26.63
N ALA A 763 -31.93 -34.01 25.35
CA ALA A 763 -30.69 -33.44 24.86
C ALA A 763 -30.34 -32.11 25.54
N PHE A 764 -31.31 -31.23 25.77
CA PHE A 764 -31.11 -29.95 26.44
C PHE A 764 -30.66 -30.13 27.89
N ASP A 765 -31.35 -30.98 28.66
CA ASP A 765 -31.02 -31.23 30.07
C ASP A 765 -29.62 -31.86 30.24
N ASP A 766 -29.30 -32.85 29.40
CA ASP A 766 -27.99 -33.50 29.34
C ASP A 766 -26.87 -32.49 29.02
N LEU A 767 -27.07 -31.66 27.99
CA LEU A 767 -26.07 -30.66 27.59
C LEU A 767 -25.92 -29.54 28.62
N GLN A 768 -27.02 -29.09 29.23
CA GLN A 768 -26.98 -28.06 30.26
C GLN A 768 -26.19 -28.54 31.47
N THR A 769 -26.42 -29.79 31.89
CA THR A 769 -25.69 -30.45 32.98
C THR A 769 -24.20 -30.62 32.64
N THR A 770 -23.90 -31.11 31.44
CA THR A 770 -22.53 -31.38 30.99
C THR A 770 -21.72 -30.09 30.82
N THR A 771 -22.34 -29.05 30.24
CA THR A 771 -21.62 -27.85 29.82
C THR A 771 -21.63 -26.72 30.84
N GLY A 772 -22.60 -26.74 31.77
CA GLY A 772 -22.90 -25.65 32.71
C GLY A 772 -23.49 -24.41 32.03
N SER A 773 -23.91 -24.51 30.77
CA SER A 773 -24.40 -23.36 30.00
C SER A 773 -25.82 -22.99 30.40
N ARG A 774 -26.05 -21.70 30.68
CA ARG A 774 -27.40 -21.19 31.02
C ARG A 774 -28.35 -21.12 29.82
N SER A 775 -27.80 -21.04 28.62
CA SER A 775 -28.56 -21.05 27.37
C SER A 775 -27.86 -21.93 26.34
N LEU A 776 -28.67 -22.57 25.51
CA LEU A 776 -28.23 -23.44 24.41
C LEU A 776 -28.93 -23.01 23.12
N HIS A 777 -28.33 -23.33 21.98
CA HIS A 777 -28.93 -23.08 20.68
C HIS A 777 -29.67 -24.34 20.21
N VAL A 778 -30.93 -24.18 19.81
CA VAL A 778 -31.68 -25.15 19.03
C VAL A 778 -31.57 -24.71 17.57
N GLN A 779 -30.99 -25.53 16.70
CA GLN A 779 -30.72 -25.18 15.31
C GLN A 779 -31.26 -26.25 14.37
N LYS A 780 -31.86 -25.84 13.25
CA LYS A 780 -32.31 -26.76 12.20
C LYS A 780 -31.13 -27.55 11.63
N MET A 781 -31.32 -28.84 11.34
CA MET A 781 -30.27 -29.62 10.66
C MET A 781 -30.13 -29.19 9.21
N ALA A 782 -28.90 -28.89 8.80
CA ALA A 782 -28.53 -28.66 7.40
C ALA A 782 -28.26 -29.98 6.68
N THR A 783 -28.24 -29.95 5.35
CA THR A 783 -27.80 -31.10 4.54
C THR A 783 -26.40 -31.53 4.96
N LYS A 784 -26.19 -32.85 5.11
CA LYS A 784 -24.88 -33.40 5.48
C LYS A 784 -23.88 -33.10 4.36
N GLY A 785 -22.71 -32.63 4.74
CA GLY A 785 -21.66 -32.22 3.81
C GLY A 785 -20.30 -32.12 4.50
N VAL A 786 -19.29 -31.73 3.75
CA VAL A 786 -17.92 -31.53 4.24
C VAL A 786 -17.87 -30.25 5.06
N ALA A 787 -17.38 -30.34 6.30
CA ALA A 787 -17.19 -29.16 7.15
C ALA A 787 -15.96 -28.36 6.70
N VAL A 788 -16.17 -27.09 6.34
CA VAL A 788 -15.14 -26.15 5.91
C VAL A 788 -15.11 -24.91 6.80
N THR A 789 -14.01 -24.18 6.73
CA THR A 789 -13.82 -22.91 7.41
C THR A 789 -13.38 -21.84 6.42
N ILE A 790 -14.05 -20.69 6.46
CA ILE A 790 -13.67 -19.48 5.73
C ILE A 790 -13.41 -18.40 6.76
N ARG A 791 -12.22 -17.79 6.75
CA ARG A 791 -11.89 -16.71 7.70
C ARG A 791 -11.31 -15.51 6.97
N VAL A 792 -11.69 -14.33 7.41
CA VAL A 792 -11.05 -13.07 7.04
C VAL A 792 -10.31 -12.52 8.24
N ALA A 793 -9.07 -12.07 8.02
CA ALA A 793 -8.29 -11.37 9.03
C ALA A 793 -7.40 -10.33 8.35
N ASP A 794 -7.13 -9.23 9.06
CA ASP A 794 -6.18 -8.24 8.59
C ASP A 794 -4.74 -8.71 8.74
N HIS A 795 -3.93 -8.37 7.74
CA HIS A 795 -2.51 -8.57 7.67
C HIS A 795 -1.78 -7.23 7.46
N PRO A 796 -0.66 -6.98 8.16
CA PRO A 796 0.10 -5.73 8.04
C PRO A 796 0.68 -5.38 6.65
N ILE A 797 0.56 -6.25 5.64
CA ILE A 797 1.18 -6.10 4.31
C ILE A 797 0.14 -6.15 3.21
N PHE A 798 -0.70 -7.17 3.25
CA PHE A 798 -1.65 -7.47 2.19
C PHE A 798 -3.03 -6.85 2.46
N GLY A 799 -3.23 -6.25 3.64
CA GLY A 799 -4.52 -5.78 4.06
C GLY A 799 -5.37 -6.97 4.51
N SER A 800 -6.62 -7.02 4.10
CA SER A 800 -7.51 -8.11 4.50
C SER A 800 -7.23 -9.36 3.67
N LEU A 801 -6.97 -10.47 4.36
CA LEU A 801 -6.76 -11.78 3.77
C LEU A 801 -7.98 -12.65 3.99
N ILE A 802 -8.42 -13.34 2.94
CA ILE A 802 -9.36 -14.46 3.06
C ILE A 802 -8.57 -15.77 3.13
N SER A 803 -9.02 -16.69 3.97
CA SER A 803 -8.46 -18.03 4.08
C SER A 803 -9.54 -19.09 3.98
N PHE A 804 -9.18 -20.20 3.35
CA PHE A 804 -10.02 -21.38 3.19
C PHE A 804 -9.30 -22.62 3.70
N GLY A 805 -10.04 -23.53 4.34
CA GLY A 805 -9.56 -24.85 4.73
C GLY A 805 -10.71 -25.74 5.20
N LEU A 806 -10.41 -27.00 5.49
CA LEU A 806 -11.37 -27.89 6.15
C LEU A 806 -11.48 -27.54 7.63
N SER A 807 -12.70 -27.60 8.18
CA SER A 807 -12.91 -27.39 9.62
C SER A 807 -12.47 -28.63 10.41
N GLY A 808 -11.86 -28.41 11.58
CA GLY A 808 -11.49 -29.47 12.50
C GLY A 808 -10.06 -29.39 13.02
N MET A 809 -9.83 -30.01 14.18
CA MET A 809 -8.57 -29.96 14.93
C MET A 809 -7.35 -30.39 14.10
N LEU A 810 -7.47 -31.44 13.28
CA LEU A 810 -6.35 -31.94 12.49
C LEU A 810 -5.92 -30.94 11.41
N SER A 811 -6.88 -30.31 10.74
CA SER A 811 -6.63 -29.26 9.75
C SER A 811 -5.93 -28.06 10.37
N ASP A 812 -6.37 -27.65 11.57
CA ASP A 812 -5.74 -26.56 12.33
C ASP A 812 -4.33 -26.92 12.80
N LEU A 813 -4.11 -28.15 13.30
CA LEU A 813 -2.80 -28.62 13.76
C LEU A 813 -1.77 -28.71 12.62
N LEU A 814 -2.21 -29.14 11.43
CA LEU A 814 -1.37 -29.24 10.23
C LEU A 814 -1.21 -27.92 9.49
N ALA A 815 -1.89 -26.86 9.94
CA ALA A 815 -2.00 -25.58 9.23
C ALA A 815 -2.39 -25.77 7.75
N ASP A 816 -3.30 -26.70 7.47
CA ASP A 816 -3.75 -27.03 6.11
C ASP A 816 -4.79 -26.03 5.61
N ARG A 817 -4.34 -24.80 5.41
CA ARG A 817 -5.17 -23.67 4.98
C ARG A 817 -4.48 -22.94 3.84
N ALA A 818 -5.29 -22.40 2.95
CA ALA A 818 -4.85 -21.54 1.88
C ALA A 818 -5.30 -20.11 2.14
N PHE A 819 -4.55 -19.15 1.58
CA PHE A 819 -4.79 -17.72 1.74
C PHE A 819 -4.83 -17.03 0.38
N SER A 820 -5.63 -15.97 0.30
CA SER A 820 -5.67 -15.03 -0.83
C SER A 820 -5.84 -13.60 -0.33
N THR A 821 -5.38 -12.64 -1.13
CA THR A 821 -5.70 -11.22 -0.93
C THR A 821 -7.14 -10.95 -1.37
N LEU A 822 -7.71 -9.86 -0.87
CA LEU A 822 -9.01 -9.33 -1.27
C LEU A 822 -8.84 -8.00 -2.03
N PRO A 823 -9.75 -7.66 -2.97
CA PRO A 823 -10.88 -8.48 -3.42
C PRO A 823 -10.45 -9.70 -4.25
N ILE A 824 -11.30 -10.73 -4.30
CA ILE A 824 -11.02 -12.01 -4.99
C ILE A 824 -11.93 -12.21 -6.20
N SER A 825 -11.36 -12.68 -7.32
CA SER A 825 -12.13 -13.08 -8.51
C SER A 825 -12.70 -14.49 -8.38
N ARG A 826 -13.58 -14.88 -9.32
CA ARG A 826 -14.15 -16.24 -9.35
C ARG A 826 -13.06 -17.30 -9.58
N SER A 827 -12.11 -17.05 -10.49
CA SER A 827 -10.99 -17.97 -10.74
C SER A 827 -10.04 -18.07 -9.54
N GLU A 828 -9.75 -16.96 -8.87
CA GLU A 828 -8.91 -16.94 -7.66
C GLU A 828 -9.57 -17.69 -6.51
N ALA A 829 -10.88 -17.49 -6.30
CA ALA A 829 -11.67 -18.24 -5.33
C ALA A 829 -11.65 -19.75 -5.62
N ARG A 830 -11.73 -20.14 -6.90
CA ARG A 830 -11.62 -21.55 -7.28
C ARG A 830 -10.22 -22.11 -7.05
N SER A 831 -9.17 -21.36 -7.40
CA SER A 831 -7.79 -21.70 -7.07
C SER A 831 -7.59 -21.84 -5.56
N LEU A 832 -8.21 -20.99 -4.76
CA LEU A 832 -8.11 -21.02 -3.30
C LEU A 832 -8.68 -22.32 -2.70
N LEU A 833 -9.76 -22.86 -3.30
CA LEU A 833 -10.35 -24.15 -2.89
C LEU A 833 -9.42 -25.34 -3.12
N ASP A 834 -8.59 -25.31 -4.16
CA ASP A 834 -7.74 -26.44 -4.56
C ASP A 834 -6.40 -26.51 -3.80
N ARG A 835 -6.04 -25.45 -3.08
CA ARG A 835 -4.72 -25.30 -2.43
C ARG A 835 -4.55 -26.11 -1.14
N PRO A 836 -5.54 -26.26 -0.24
CA PRO A 836 -5.40 -27.14 0.92
C PRO A 836 -5.12 -28.58 0.48
N ARG A 837 -4.22 -29.27 1.19
CA ARG A 837 -3.86 -30.66 0.88
C ARG A 837 -5.05 -31.60 0.99
N ALA A 838 -5.97 -31.30 1.90
CA ALA A 838 -7.20 -32.07 2.10
C ALA A 838 -8.35 -31.66 1.16
N ALA A 839 -8.17 -30.68 0.26
CA ALA A 839 -9.17 -30.25 -0.71
C ALA A 839 -9.80 -31.37 -1.55
N PRO A 840 -9.08 -32.46 -1.95
CA PRO A 840 -9.69 -33.57 -2.69
C PRO A 840 -10.90 -34.22 -2.00
N ILE A 841 -11.11 -34.01 -0.70
CA ILE A 841 -12.32 -34.49 -0.01
C ILE A 841 -13.61 -33.89 -0.59
N LEU A 842 -13.52 -32.67 -1.14
CA LEU A 842 -14.65 -31.97 -1.75
C LEU A 842 -15.10 -32.64 -3.06
N ASP A 843 -14.26 -33.47 -3.67
CA ASP A 843 -14.55 -34.19 -4.92
C ASP A 843 -15.22 -35.55 -4.70
N GLY A 844 -15.59 -35.87 -3.45
CA GLY A 844 -16.15 -37.16 -3.08
C GLY A 844 -15.06 -38.18 -2.76
N TYR A 845 -14.55 -38.15 -1.54
CA TYR A 845 -13.57 -39.14 -1.07
C TYR A 845 -14.27 -40.40 -0.55
N ALA A 846 -13.67 -41.57 -0.79
CA ALA A 846 -14.18 -42.86 -0.30
C ALA A 846 -15.63 -43.21 -0.67
N GLY A 847 -16.16 -42.66 -1.77
CA GLY A 847 -17.51 -42.95 -2.27
C GLY A 847 -18.58 -41.93 -1.86
N ASP A 848 -18.21 -40.87 -1.13
CA ASP A 848 -19.10 -39.75 -0.83
C ASP A 848 -19.46 -38.94 -2.08
N THR A 849 -20.58 -38.23 -2.03
CA THR A 849 -21.00 -37.35 -3.13
C THR A 849 -20.16 -36.07 -3.10
N PRO A 850 -19.69 -35.56 -4.27
CA PRO A 850 -18.95 -34.30 -4.34
C PRO A 850 -19.76 -33.13 -3.76
N ALA A 851 -19.05 -32.20 -3.11
CA ALA A 851 -19.64 -30.97 -2.61
C ALA A 851 -19.84 -29.95 -3.74
N ASP A 852 -20.81 -29.04 -3.57
CA ASP A 852 -21.02 -27.91 -4.47
C ASP A 852 -19.89 -26.87 -4.30
N ARG A 853 -18.86 -27.01 -5.13
CA ARG A 853 -17.72 -26.09 -5.16
C ARG A 853 -18.10 -24.71 -5.70
N ASP A 854 -19.10 -24.60 -6.58
CA ASP A 854 -19.52 -23.31 -7.13
C ASP A 854 -20.24 -22.47 -6.07
N ALA A 855 -21.04 -23.09 -5.20
CA ALA A 855 -21.61 -22.43 -4.03
C ALA A 855 -20.55 -21.93 -3.03
N LEU A 856 -19.43 -22.65 -2.85
CA LEU A 856 -18.30 -22.17 -2.04
C LEU A 856 -17.59 -20.97 -2.67
N VAL A 857 -17.41 -20.99 -3.99
CA VAL A 857 -16.84 -19.85 -4.74
C VAL A 857 -17.73 -18.62 -4.62
N GLU A 858 -19.06 -18.78 -4.78
CA GLU A 858 -20.02 -17.70 -4.58
C GLU A 858 -19.98 -17.15 -3.14
N LEU A 859 -19.95 -18.02 -2.14
CA LEU A 859 -19.85 -17.60 -0.74
C LEU A 859 -18.59 -16.76 -0.47
N MET A 860 -17.43 -17.17 -1.00
CA MET A 860 -16.20 -16.39 -0.87
C MET A 860 -16.26 -15.06 -1.62
N GLY A 861 -16.90 -15.01 -2.78
CA GLY A 861 -17.13 -13.77 -3.52
C GLY A 861 -18.04 -12.79 -2.76
N ARG A 862 -19.12 -13.28 -2.14
CA ARG A 862 -20.01 -12.45 -1.29
C ARG A 862 -19.27 -11.91 -0.06
N ILE A 863 -18.43 -12.73 0.57
CA ILE A 863 -17.55 -12.29 1.66
C ILE A 863 -16.55 -11.23 1.17
N SER A 864 -16.03 -11.37 -0.05
CA SER A 864 -15.16 -10.37 -0.66
C SER A 864 -15.85 -9.02 -0.80
N CYS A 865 -17.10 -8.99 -1.28
CA CYS A 865 -17.90 -7.75 -1.34
C CYS A 865 -18.12 -7.15 0.05
N LEU A 866 -18.47 -7.97 1.05
CA LEU A 866 -18.64 -7.52 2.44
C LEU A 866 -17.40 -6.84 3.00
N VAL A 867 -16.21 -7.38 2.73
CA VAL A 867 -14.95 -6.80 3.24
C VAL A 867 -14.60 -5.49 2.53
N ASP A 868 -14.94 -5.37 1.24
CA ASP A 868 -14.71 -4.16 0.46
C ASP A 868 -15.67 -3.03 0.87
N ASP A 869 -16.94 -3.36 1.05
CA ASP A 869 -18.00 -2.43 1.43
C ASP A 869 -17.95 -2.06 2.94
N VAL A 870 -17.34 -2.89 3.80
CA VAL A 870 -17.23 -2.68 5.26
C VAL A 870 -15.76 -2.60 5.70
N PRO A 871 -15.10 -1.43 5.57
CA PRO A 871 -13.70 -1.27 5.94
C PRO A 871 -13.41 -1.47 7.44
N GLU A 872 -14.43 -1.34 8.29
CA GLU A 872 -14.37 -1.57 9.74
C GLU A 872 -14.28 -3.06 10.11
N LEU A 873 -14.49 -3.98 9.16
CA LEU A 873 -14.39 -5.41 9.42
C LEU A 873 -12.93 -5.80 9.69
N ARG A 874 -12.66 -6.23 10.92
CA ARG A 874 -11.31 -6.65 11.40
C ARG A 874 -11.10 -8.15 11.26
N ARG A 875 -12.17 -8.91 11.52
CA ARG A 875 -12.16 -10.37 11.47
C ARG A 875 -13.55 -10.90 11.15
N LEU A 876 -13.59 -11.92 10.30
CA LEU A 876 -14.78 -12.74 10.06
C LEU A 876 -14.38 -14.20 10.12
N SER A 877 -15.22 -15.05 10.69
CA SER A 877 -15.00 -16.50 10.70
C SER A 877 -16.32 -17.21 10.48
N LEU A 878 -16.42 -17.96 9.38
CA LEU A 878 -17.46 -18.96 9.14
C LEU A 878 -16.88 -20.32 9.52
N ASP A 879 -17.26 -20.83 10.68
CA ASP A 879 -16.68 -22.07 11.21
C ASP A 879 -17.64 -22.80 12.17
N PRO A 880 -18.28 -23.90 11.74
CA PRO A 880 -18.19 -24.51 10.40
C PRO A 880 -19.22 -23.93 9.41
N ALA A 881 -18.87 -23.97 8.12
CA ALA A 881 -19.85 -24.03 7.04
C ALA A 881 -19.85 -25.46 6.46
N LEU A 882 -21.01 -26.00 6.09
CA LEU A 882 -21.13 -27.32 5.49
C LEU A 882 -21.26 -27.20 3.98
N ALA A 883 -20.32 -27.78 3.25
CA ALA A 883 -20.37 -27.90 1.79
C ALA A 883 -21.02 -29.24 1.43
N ALA A 884 -22.28 -29.19 1.00
CA ALA A 884 -23.07 -30.33 0.60
C ALA A 884 -23.23 -30.36 -0.93
N PRO A 885 -23.73 -31.46 -1.53
CA PRO A 885 -23.94 -31.55 -2.98
C PRO A 885 -24.99 -30.56 -3.54
N ASP A 886 -25.85 -30.03 -2.69
CA ASP A 886 -26.95 -29.12 -3.01
C ASP A 886 -26.69 -27.65 -2.60
N GLY A 887 -25.49 -27.34 -2.10
CA GLY A 887 -25.06 -25.98 -1.76
C GLY A 887 -24.24 -25.89 -0.48
N VAL A 888 -24.16 -24.69 0.09
CA VAL A 888 -23.39 -24.41 1.32
C VAL A 888 -24.30 -23.89 2.42
N SER A 889 -24.17 -24.46 3.62
CA SER A 889 -24.92 -24.05 4.81
C SER A 889 -23.99 -23.52 5.89
N VAL A 890 -24.07 -22.22 6.20
CA VAL A 890 -23.28 -21.62 7.29
C VAL A 890 -23.94 -21.95 8.63
N LEU A 891 -23.25 -22.71 9.49
CA LEU A 891 -23.80 -23.10 10.79
C LEU A 891 -23.52 -22.06 11.88
N TYR A 892 -22.40 -21.36 11.76
CA TYR A 892 -21.96 -20.39 12.74
C TYR A 892 -21.02 -19.35 12.11
N ALA A 893 -21.15 -18.11 12.58
CA ALA A 893 -20.30 -17.01 12.16
C ALA A 893 -19.89 -16.13 13.35
N GLN A 894 -18.68 -15.59 13.30
CA GLN A 894 -18.19 -14.54 14.19
C GLN A 894 -17.67 -13.38 13.37
N VAL A 895 -17.99 -12.15 13.81
CA VAL A 895 -17.54 -10.92 13.17
C VAL A 895 -17.04 -9.98 14.25
N TYR A 896 -15.88 -9.38 14.01
CA TYR A 896 -15.30 -8.31 14.81
C TYR A 896 -15.22 -7.06 13.95
N LEU A 897 -15.78 -5.96 14.47
CA LEU A 897 -15.67 -4.63 13.88
C LEU A 897 -14.73 -3.77 14.72
N GLY A 898 -14.13 -2.76 14.09
CA GLY A 898 -13.26 -1.79 14.76
C GLY A 898 -12.84 -0.69 13.80
N PRO A 899 -12.28 0.42 14.30
CA PRO A 899 -11.70 1.43 13.43
C PRO A 899 -10.66 0.79 12.49
N PRO A 900 -10.55 1.28 11.24
CA PRO A 900 -9.48 0.87 10.34
C PRO A 900 -8.12 1.01 11.03
N PRO A 901 -7.18 0.09 10.79
CA PRO A 901 -5.91 0.07 11.50
C PRO A 901 -5.14 1.35 11.19
N ARG A 902 -4.81 2.12 12.21
CA ARG A 902 -3.90 3.27 12.10
C ARG A 902 -2.48 2.73 12.13
N PHE A 903 -1.89 2.47 10.97
CA PHE A 903 -0.46 2.14 10.92
C PHE A 903 0.34 3.39 11.29
N SER A 904 1.07 3.33 12.41
CA SER A 904 1.97 4.40 12.85
C SER A 904 2.95 4.76 11.72
N GLY A 905 2.91 6.01 11.28
CA GLY A 905 3.79 6.53 10.21
C GLY A 905 3.14 6.61 8.81
N ASP A 906 1.89 6.18 8.61
CA ASP A 906 1.13 6.49 7.38
C ASP A 906 0.00 7.48 7.71
N GLU A 907 0.37 8.59 8.36
CA GLU A 907 -0.46 9.79 8.39
C GLU A 907 -0.38 10.49 7.02
N GLY A 908 -0.41 9.77 5.88
CA GLY A 908 -0.40 10.31 4.51
C GLY A 908 -1.51 11.33 4.25
N PRO A 909 -1.45 12.14 3.17
CA PRO A 909 -2.54 13.04 2.74
C PRO A 909 -3.74 12.27 2.17
N ARG A 910 -4.28 11.29 2.92
CA ARG A 910 -4.95 10.13 2.33
C ARG A 910 -6.20 9.68 3.07
N ARG A 911 -6.88 10.57 3.80
CA ARG A 911 -8.18 10.24 4.38
C ARG A 911 -9.31 10.77 3.52
N LEU A 912 -9.89 9.89 2.73
CA LEU A 912 -11.35 9.80 2.62
C LEU A 912 -11.69 8.33 2.89
N ARG A 913 -12.70 8.12 3.75
CA ARG A 913 -13.20 6.79 4.13
C ARG A 913 -13.70 6.03 2.90
#